data_AF-A0A2E8Y6V8-F1
#
_entry.id   AF-A0A2E8Y6V8-F1
#
_cell.length_a   1.000
_cell.length_b   1.000
_cell.length_c   1.000
_cell.angle_alpha   90.00
_cell.angle_beta   90.00
_cell.angle_gamma   90.00
#
_symmetry.space_group_name_H-M   'P 1'
#
loop_
_entity.id
_entity.type
_entity.pdbx_description
1 polymer ?
#
loop_
_entity_poly.entity_id
_entity_poly.type
_entity_poly.pdbx_seq_one_letter_code
_entity_poly.pdbx_strand_id
1 'polypeptide(L)'
;MTYDPGDQVGRFRIQSVLGAGGMGTVYRATDERLQRDVAVKVLNDESAADRSVIARFQREAKAVAGLSHPNIVALYDFIEEDGLSCAVMEFLEGTTLDDRLKGERLNDDEILSIATSVTRGLAAAHRSGVVHRDIKPSNILLTREGTVKLLDFGLATARVSGLDGDDETVVADELRTQVGTVMGTVGYMSPEQVRGETADARSDLFSLGTVLYEMTTGARAFNRDSAVETMTAILRDPLPNPARADLSSEHRMYEVISRCLAKSPEDRFDTAEELLAALEETPAVETPRDSSRTPIIAGVAVAITALIATAVFYNSNNATPEPQKQPSQTSDTKDNVSPGASRDLLPQLLKLVREGREIKAFEIAESVREELKDDPVFQSVWQEVSHELTITSEPTGAVVSVRDYEQPPDQLREIGKTPIEGLRVSKSAKVFQIAAKGYRTRIVAGPMTLLLQDSGPMKGVLDDPVVLEPVANVPDDMIPLTAGMGFPVTGMKFAFDGSASEDPSQVSRFLMDRFEVSNAQFQKFVDAGGYSDPRYWTDRIERNGKPVDVADIAGLFVDRTNRPGPATWEVGRFPDGEDDYPVRGVSWYEARAYARFIGKELPTLYHWSRATPTLFLSDWLGTLVEHSNVNTEKFQRVGQSTGISPDGIYDLCGNVSEWVINSVGDKRLSMGGSALELAYFFNQANAVDPLNRSPQRGFRCVRYPDDGRPSKSQLAGITLENRSYKSIPTVPDEVFKVYQNQFRYAASPLNPKIIYRKTEEYPDYIKERVEIDAAYDGERIIIYLYLPKGVKPPYQTLVYFRNAGSIRPVASEAAAHEPYPEIMKSGRAIVHPVVKGTFERWDGLKTWTSSPTQEYTSFVQRWVKDYLRTVDYVMERSDLDSDKVGYLGDSWGAFNGLIIPAVESRLKLSICYVGGLSMQAAPAEVDQISFIGRVKLPVLWLSGEYDPIFPLEQSAEPAFRHLGTPDEHKRHVVFPAGHMLPRTGRIRETLDWLDKYFGPTR
;
A
#
# COMPACT_ATOMS: atom_id res chain seq x y z
N MET A 1 -14.48 33.33 -19.45
CA MET A 1 -15.00 34.69 -19.61
C MET A 1 -14.59 35.49 -18.39
N THR A 2 -14.14 36.72 -18.61
CA THR A 2 -13.76 37.67 -17.57
C THR A 2 -14.58 38.93 -17.81
N TYR A 3 -15.16 39.51 -16.75
CA TYR A 3 -16.00 40.70 -16.86
C TYR A 3 -15.22 41.95 -16.39
N ASP A 4 -15.30 43.02 -17.16
CA ASP A 4 -14.66 44.30 -16.85
C ASP A 4 -15.60 45.21 -16.03
N PRO A 5 -15.05 46.20 -15.27
CA PRO A 5 -15.86 47.22 -14.63
C PRO A 5 -16.82 47.91 -15.60
N GLY A 6 -18.12 47.86 -15.30
CA GLY A 6 -19.20 48.39 -16.14
C GLY A 6 -20.00 47.30 -16.87
N ASP A 7 -19.48 46.09 -17.00
CA ASP A 7 -20.20 44.96 -17.60
C ASP A 7 -21.43 44.56 -16.78
N GLN A 8 -22.41 43.95 -17.45
CA GLN A 8 -23.67 43.54 -16.84
C GLN A 8 -23.78 42.01 -16.83
N VAL A 9 -23.91 41.44 -15.63
CA VAL A 9 -24.15 40.02 -15.38
C VAL A 9 -25.58 39.88 -14.84
N GLY A 10 -26.52 39.54 -15.72
CA GLY A 10 -27.95 39.63 -15.40
C GLY A 10 -28.36 41.06 -15.01
N ARG A 11 -28.85 41.27 -13.78
CA ARG A 11 -29.19 42.61 -13.24
C ARG A 11 -28.07 43.30 -12.47
N PHE A 12 -26.88 42.69 -12.43
CA PHE A 12 -25.78 43.13 -11.58
C PHE A 12 -24.72 43.80 -12.43
N ARG A 13 -24.43 45.08 -12.12
CA ARG A 13 -23.38 45.85 -12.80
C ARG A 13 -22.05 45.62 -12.10
N ILE A 14 -21.08 45.03 -12.78
CA ILE A 14 -19.74 44.76 -12.25
C ILE A 14 -19.01 46.06 -11.95
N GLN A 15 -18.42 46.17 -10.77
CA GLN A 15 -17.61 47.32 -10.33
C GLN A 15 -16.12 46.99 -10.32
N SER A 16 -15.75 45.83 -9.76
CA SER A 16 -14.35 45.41 -9.64
C SER A 16 -14.25 43.91 -9.36
N VAL A 17 -13.10 43.29 -9.67
CA VAL A 17 -12.78 41.92 -9.23
C VAL A 17 -12.43 41.93 -7.74
N LEU A 18 -12.98 40.99 -6.98
CA LEU A 18 -12.66 40.76 -5.56
C LEU A 18 -11.66 39.62 -5.38
N GLY A 19 -11.71 38.60 -6.24
CA GLY A 19 -10.77 37.48 -6.24
C GLY A 19 -11.06 36.47 -7.34
N ALA A 20 -10.04 35.73 -7.78
CA ALA A 20 -10.17 34.67 -8.77
C ALA A 20 -9.64 33.35 -8.21
N GLY A 21 -10.38 32.25 -8.40
CA GLY A 21 -10.03 30.92 -7.91
C GLY A 21 -10.31 29.82 -8.94
N GLY A 22 -10.04 28.56 -8.55
CA GLY A 22 -10.06 27.42 -9.47
C GLY A 22 -11.41 27.13 -10.15
N MET A 23 -12.53 27.48 -9.53
CA MET A 23 -13.88 27.27 -10.10
C MET A 23 -14.52 28.53 -10.68
N GLY A 24 -13.95 29.72 -10.46
CA GLY A 24 -14.60 30.95 -10.88
C GLY A 24 -13.98 32.23 -10.33
N THR A 25 -14.53 33.37 -10.76
CA THR A 25 -14.11 34.71 -10.34
C THR A 25 -15.23 35.38 -9.55
N VAL A 26 -14.88 36.02 -8.43
CA VAL A 26 -15.78 36.79 -7.58
C VAL A 26 -15.62 38.27 -7.89
N TYR A 27 -16.74 38.93 -8.16
CA TYR A 27 -16.80 40.35 -8.50
C TYR A 27 -17.61 41.11 -7.45
N ARG A 28 -17.23 42.36 -7.18
CA ARG A 28 -18.12 43.35 -6.57
C ARG A 28 -19.04 43.86 -7.66
N ALA A 29 -20.34 43.86 -7.41
CA ALA A 29 -21.32 44.38 -8.34
C ALA A 29 -22.39 45.17 -7.60
N THR A 30 -23.08 46.07 -8.30
CA THR A 30 -24.28 46.72 -7.78
C THR A 30 -25.52 46.02 -8.33
N ASP A 31 -26.42 45.58 -7.44
CA ASP A 31 -27.78 45.18 -7.82
C ASP A 31 -28.56 46.42 -8.21
N GLU A 32 -28.79 46.63 -9.50
CA GLU A 32 -29.45 47.84 -10.01
C GLU A 32 -30.93 47.94 -9.60
N ARG A 33 -31.54 46.81 -9.22
CA ARG A 33 -32.94 46.78 -8.77
C ARG A 33 -33.06 47.13 -7.30
N LEU A 34 -32.18 46.57 -6.46
CA LEU A 34 -32.20 46.77 -5.01
C LEU A 34 -31.30 47.90 -4.53
N GLN A 35 -30.51 48.49 -5.43
CA GLN A 35 -29.58 49.61 -5.17
C GLN A 35 -28.63 49.31 -4.01
N ARG A 36 -28.01 48.12 -4.03
CA ARG A 36 -27.03 47.67 -3.03
C ARG A 36 -25.85 46.97 -3.69
N ASP A 37 -24.71 47.00 -3.03
CA ASP A 37 -23.54 46.23 -3.46
C ASP A 37 -23.67 44.76 -3.04
N VAL A 38 -23.22 43.86 -3.92
CA VAL A 38 -23.25 42.41 -3.77
C VAL A 38 -21.93 41.80 -4.28
N ALA A 39 -21.61 40.61 -3.80
CA ALA A 39 -20.54 39.80 -4.35
C ALA A 39 -21.12 38.79 -5.34
N VAL A 40 -20.63 38.74 -6.57
CA VAL A 40 -21.12 37.83 -7.63
C VAL A 40 -20.00 36.86 -8.01
N LYS A 41 -20.18 35.58 -7.69
CA LYS A 41 -19.25 34.50 -8.07
C LYS A 41 -19.72 33.87 -9.37
N VAL A 42 -18.95 34.08 -10.42
CA VAL A 42 -19.21 33.54 -11.77
C VAL A 42 -18.28 32.38 -12.04
N LEU A 43 -18.82 31.23 -12.50
CA LEU A 43 -17.99 30.10 -12.91
C LEU A 43 -17.09 30.45 -14.10
N ASN A 44 -15.88 29.89 -14.15
CA ASN A 44 -15.00 30.04 -15.31
C ASN A 44 -15.49 29.14 -16.48
N ASP A 45 -14.94 29.34 -17.68
CA ASP A 45 -15.44 28.66 -18.89
C ASP A 45 -15.31 27.13 -18.81
N GLU A 46 -14.22 26.63 -18.21
CA GLU A 46 -14.01 25.19 -17.99
C GLU A 46 -15.06 24.60 -17.04
N SER A 47 -15.35 25.28 -15.94
CA SER A 47 -16.36 24.87 -14.95
C SER A 47 -17.79 25.01 -15.49
N ALA A 48 -18.04 26.03 -16.33
CA ALA A 48 -19.32 26.26 -16.98
C ALA A 48 -19.58 25.29 -18.16
N ALA A 49 -18.55 24.66 -18.71
CA ALA A 49 -18.71 23.62 -19.75
C ALA A 49 -19.11 22.26 -19.15
N ASP A 50 -18.85 22.03 -17.87
CA ASP A 50 -19.15 20.78 -17.18
C ASP A 50 -20.51 20.83 -16.45
N ARG A 51 -21.48 20.08 -16.96
CA ARG A 51 -22.82 19.99 -16.37
C ARG A 51 -22.82 19.42 -14.95
N SER A 52 -21.86 18.57 -14.60
CA SER A 52 -21.74 18.01 -13.25
C SER A 52 -21.31 19.09 -12.24
N VAL A 53 -20.40 19.97 -12.66
CA VAL A 53 -19.93 21.13 -11.88
C VAL A 53 -21.06 22.13 -11.70
N ILE A 54 -21.83 22.45 -12.75
CA ILE A 54 -22.99 23.35 -12.66
C ILE A 54 -24.06 22.78 -11.72
N ALA A 55 -24.45 21.50 -11.89
CA ALA A 55 -25.48 20.87 -11.08
C ALA A 55 -25.10 20.83 -9.59
N ARG A 56 -23.80 20.65 -9.30
CA ARG A 56 -23.26 20.68 -7.96
C ARG A 56 -23.20 22.11 -7.39
N PHE A 57 -22.70 23.07 -8.15
CA PHE A 57 -22.68 24.48 -7.78
C PHE A 57 -24.09 24.97 -7.42
N GLN A 58 -25.10 24.53 -8.18
CA GLN A 58 -26.51 24.80 -7.88
C GLN A 58 -27.00 24.10 -6.60
N ARG A 59 -26.58 22.85 -6.35
CA ARG A 59 -26.95 22.09 -5.13
C ARG A 59 -26.36 22.74 -3.88
N GLU A 60 -25.09 23.14 -3.94
CA GLU A 60 -24.40 23.81 -2.84
C GLU A 60 -24.98 25.21 -2.58
N ALA A 61 -25.26 25.98 -3.64
CA ALA A 61 -25.97 27.25 -3.51
C ALA A 61 -27.35 27.06 -2.83
N LYS A 62 -28.12 26.03 -3.21
CA LYS A 62 -29.41 25.71 -2.56
C LYS A 62 -29.26 25.31 -1.10
N ALA A 63 -28.22 24.55 -0.74
CA ALA A 63 -27.95 24.14 0.63
C ALA A 63 -27.63 25.35 1.53
N VAL A 64 -26.88 26.33 0.99
CA VAL A 64 -26.51 27.56 1.71
C VAL A 64 -27.65 28.58 1.76
N ALA A 65 -28.52 28.63 0.74
CA ALA A 65 -29.66 29.55 0.70
C ALA A 65 -30.61 29.42 1.92
N GLY A 66 -30.66 28.24 2.54
CA GLY A 66 -31.45 28.00 3.75
C GLY A 66 -30.75 28.40 5.05
N LEU A 67 -29.46 28.76 5.02
CA LEU A 67 -28.67 29.12 6.19
C LEU A 67 -28.72 30.63 6.43
N SER A 68 -29.29 31.03 7.56
CA SER A 68 -29.25 32.42 8.03
C SER A 68 -28.56 32.46 9.39
N HIS A 69 -27.32 32.91 9.41
CA HIS A 69 -26.51 32.99 10.63
C HIS A 69 -25.51 34.15 10.57
N PRO A 70 -25.27 34.90 11.68
CA PRO A 70 -24.33 36.01 11.69
C PRO A 70 -22.90 35.66 11.25
N ASN A 71 -22.47 34.41 11.46
CA ASN A 71 -21.13 33.93 11.08
C ASN A 71 -21.06 33.18 9.74
N ILE A 72 -22.12 33.21 8.93
CA ILE A 72 -22.14 32.63 7.58
C ILE A 72 -22.47 33.75 6.58
N VAL A 73 -21.80 33.77 5.42
CA VAL A 73 -22.15 34.69 4.33
C VAL A 73 -23.54 34.37 3.77
N ALA A 74 -24.39 35.39 3.61
CA ALA A 74 -25.73 35.18 3.07
C ALA A 74 -25.70 35.04 1.54
N LEU A 75 -26.38 34.02 1.01
CA LEU A 75 -26.68 33.91 -0.43
C LEU A 75 -27.99 34.64 -0.73
N TYR A 76 -27.95 35.60 -1.65
CA TYR A 76 -29.10 36.40 -2.06
C TYR A 76 -29.81 35.88 -3.30
N ASP A 77 -29.07 35.33 -4.26
CA ASP A 77 -29.63 34.88 -5.54
C ASP A 77 -28.72 33.83 -6.19
N PHE A 78 -29.28 33.06 -7.12
CA PHE A 78 -28.53 32.15 -8.00
C PHE A 78 -29.09 32.26 -9.41
N ILE A 79 -28.25 32.63 -10.37
CA ILE A 79 -28.65 32.85 -11.76
C ILE A 79 -28.12 31.71 -12.62
N GLU A 80 -29.01 31.12 -13.41
CA GLU A 80 -28.70 30.11 -14.43
C GLU A 80 -29.49 30.44 -15.71
N GLU A 81 -28.97 31.35 -16.54
CA GLU A 81 -29.62 31.84 -17.76
C GLU A 81 -28.57 32.02 -18.86
N ASP A 82 -28.90 31.70 -20.12
CA ASP A 82 -28.05 31.93 -21.31
C ASP A 82 -26.60 31.41 -21.20
N GLY A 83 -26.38 30.30 -20.47
CA GLY A 83 -25.06 29.70 -20.26
C GLY A 83 -24.22 30.35 -19.16
N LEU A 84 -24.78 31.33 -18.43
CA LEU A 84 -24.20 31.94 -17.25
C LEU A 84 -24.71 31.23 -16.00
N SER A 85 -23.80 30.72 -15.17
CA SER A 85 -24.09 30.23 -13.82
C SER A 85 -23.34 31.07 -12.79
N CYS A 86 -24.08 31.81 -11.96
CA CYS A 86 -23.46 32.63 -10.91
C CYS A 86 -24.26 32.66 -9.60
N ALA A 87 -23.52 32.75 -8.49
CA ALA A 87 -24.06 32.90 -7.15
C ALA A 87 -23.89 34.36 -6.67
N VAL A 88 -24.97 34.95 -6.17
CA VAL A 88 -25.00 36.33 -5.68
C VAL A 88 -25.08 36.32 -4.17
N MET A 89 -24.10 36.93 -3.51
CA MET A 89 -23.88 36.86 -2.08
C MET A 89 -23.83 38.27 -1.46
N GLU A 90 -23.97 38.31 -0.14
CA GLU A 90 -23.67 39.49 0.68
C GLU A 90 -22.26 40.01 0.37
N PHE A 91 -22.15 41.30 0.05
CA PHE A 91 -20.85 41.96 -0.05
C PHE A 91 -20.37 42.34 1.36
N LEU A 92 -19.18 41.88 1.71
CA LEU A 92 -18.57 42.11 3.02
C LEU A 92 -17.26 42.89 2.86
N GLU A 93 -17.10 43.99 3.59
CA GLU A 93 -15.84 44.73 3.65
C GLU A 93 -14.98 44.18 4.79
N GLY A 94 -13.77 43.70 4.47
CA GLY A 94 -12.90 43.08 5.46
C GLY A 94 -11.60 42.56 4.88
N THR A 95 -10.89 41.76 5.67
CA THR A 95 -9.65 41.06 5.28
C THR A 95 -9.81 39.58 5.60
N THR A 96 -9.24 38.69 4.79
CA THR A 96 -9.26 37.25 5.10
C THR A 96 -8.35 36.93 6.30
N LEU A 97 -8.60 35.81 6.97
CA LEU A 97 -7.71 35.34 8.03
C LEU A 97 -6.32 35.00 7.47
N ASP A 98 -6.24 34.53 6.22
CA ASP A 98 -4.96 34.26 5.52
C ASP A 98 -4.10 35.55 5.42
N ASP A 99 -4.73 36.65 4.99
CA ASP A 99 -4.10 37.97 4.92
C ASP A 99 -3.74 38.55 6.30
N ARG A 100 -4.49 38.18 7.34
CA ARG A 100 -4.25 38.60 8.73
C ARG A 100 -3.10 37.82 9.37
N LEU A 101 -2.93 36.54 9.03
CA LEU A 101 -1.89 35.68 9.59
C LEU A 101 -0.52 36.02 9.00
N LYS A 102 -0.32 35.99 7.67
CA LYS A 102 0.99 36.25 7.03
C LYS A 102 2.19 35.53 7.71
N GLY A 103 1.96 34.36 8.30
CA GLY A 103 2.96 33.59 9.06
C GLY A 103 3.24 34.11 10.48
N GLU A 104 2.45 35.07 10.97
CA GLU A 104 2.49 35.58 12.33
C GLU A 104 1.38 34.94 13.18
N ARG A 105 1.66 34.75 14.48
CA ARG A 105 0.66 34.30 15.46
C ARG A 105 -0.27 35.44 15.87
N LEU A 106 -1.48 35.08 16.26
CA LEU A 106 -2.45 36.00 16.86
C LEU A 106 -2.33 36.01 18.39
N ASN A 107 -2.93 37.01 19.04
CA ASN A 107 -3.08 36.99 20.50
C ASN A 107 -4.24 36.07 20.90
N ASP A 108 -4.21 35.50 22.10
CA ASP A 108 -5.16 34.46 22.52
C ASP A 108 -6.62 34.94 22.54
N ASP A 109 -6.88 36.21 22.87
CA ASP A 109 -8.23 36.81 22.83
C ASP A 109 -8.79 36.83 21.39
N GLU A 110 -7.95 37.20 20.42
CA GLU A 110 -8.29 37.22 19.00
C GLU A 110 -8.50 35.79 18.46
N ILE A 111 -7.65 34.84 18.86
CA ILE A 111 -7.77 33.41 18.51
C ILE A 111 -9.11 32.86 18.99
N LEU A 112 -9.42 33.04 20.28
CA LEU A 112 -10.66 32.54 20.87
C LEU A 112 -11.88 33.19 20.21
N SER A 113 -11.86 34.52 20.01
CA SER A 113 -12.95 35.23 19.34
C SER A 113 -13.22 34.70 17.92
N ILE A 114 -12.17 34.47 17.14
CA ILE A 114 -12.29 33.93 15.78
C ILE A 114 -12.78 32.49 15.81
N ALA A 115 -12.15 31.63 16.59
CA ALA A 115 -12.49 30.23 16.72
C ALA A 115 -13.94 30.02 17.15
N THR A 116 -14.37 30.68 18.23
CA THR A 116 -15.75 30.63 18.72
C THR A 116 -16.75 31.08 17.65
N SER A 117 -16.43 32.14 16.90
CA SER A 117 -17.31 32.64 15.83
C SER A 117 -17.42 31.66 14.65
N VAL A 118 -16.31 31.07 14.23
CA VAL A 118 -16.28 30.03 13.18
C VAL A 118 -17.06 28.80 13.64
N THR A 119 -16.82 28.32 14.87
CA THR A 119 -17.51 27.15 15.43
C THR A 119 -19.02 27.39 15.56
N ARG A 120 -19.47 28.60 15.92
CA ARG A 120 -20.91 28.96 15.91
C ARG A 120 -21.51 28.88 14.50
N GLY A 121 -20.78 29.33 13.48
CA GLY A 121 -21.16 29.18 12.07
C GLY A 121 -21.28 27.71 11.66
N LEU A 122 -20.25 26.90 11.96
CA LEU A 122 -20.26 25.46 11.68
C LEU A 122 -21.42 24.73 12.37
N ALA A 123 -21.66 25.00 13.66
CA ALA A 123 -22.78 24.43 14.41
C ALA A 123 -24.13 24.76 13.76
N ALA A 124 -24.31 25.99 13.28
CA ALA A 124 -25.53 26.38 12.56
C ALA A 124 -25.71 25.60 11.25
N ALA A 125 -24.64 25.42 10.47
CA ALA A 125 -24.69 24.64 9.24
C ALA A 125 -24.92 23.14 9.48
N HIS A 126 -24.22 22.56 10.45
CA HIS A 126 -24.31 21.13 10.79
C HIS A 126 -25.70 20.74 11.27
N ARG A 127 -26.39 21.59 12.07
CA ARG A 127 -27.79 21.38 12.46
C ARG A 127 -28.76 21.34 11.29
N SER A 128 -28.42 22.02 10.20
CA SER A 128 -29.18 22.01 8.95
C SER A 128 -28.71 20.92 7.98
N GLY A 129 -27.82 20.02 8.41
CA GLY A 129 -27.29 18.91 7.60
C GLY A 129 -26.25 19.34 6.56
N VAL A 130 -25.71 20.55 6.65
CA VAL A 130 -24.74 21.10 5.69
C VAL A 130 -23.34 21.03 6.28
N VAL A 131 -22.41 20.36 5.59
CA VAL A 131 -20.98 20.26 5.94
C VAL A 131 -20.16 21.17 5.00
N HIS A 132 -19.20 21.92 5.53
CA HIS A 132 -18.46 22.93 4.75
C HIS A 132 -17.38 22.34 3.83
N ARG A 133 -16.61 21.36 4.32
CA ARG A 133 -15.58 20.58 3.59
C ARG A 133 -14.36 21.35 3.05
N ASP A 134 -14.21 22.65 3.34
CA ASP A 134 -13.10 23.48 2.85
C ASP A 134 -12.79 24.63 3.83
N ILE A 135 -12.69 24.32 5.11
CA ILE A 135 -12.32 25.33 6.13
C ILE A 135 -10.83 25.60 6.05
N LYS A 136 -10.48 26.86 5.79
CA LYS A 136 -9.10 27.37 5.71
C LYS A 136 -9.07 28.89 5.93
N PRO A 137 -7.92 29.50 6.22
CA PRO A 137 -7.84 30.93 6.53
C PRO A 137 -8.38 31.84 5.41
N SER A 138 -8.24 31.46 4.14
CA SER A 138 -8.75 32.26 3.01
C SER A 138 -10.28 32.23 2.88
N ASN A 139 -10.96 31.28 3.53
CA ASN A 139 -12.43 31.19 3.57
C ASN A 139 -13.02 31.76 4.88
N ILE A 140 -12.22 32.42 5.71
CA ILE A 140 -12.66 33.09 6.94
C ILE A 140 -12.41 34.60 6.78
N LEU A 141 -13.48 35.40 6.74
CA LEU A 141 -13.39 36.85 6.59
C LEU A 141 -13.57 37.57 7.93
N LEU A 142 -12.66 38.50 8.22
CA LEU A 142 -12.74 39.43 9.33
C LEU A 142 -13.25 40.77 8.80
N THR A 143 -14.52 41.07 9.09
CA THR A 143 -15.17 42.32 8.65
C THR A 143 -14.62 43.53 9.40
N ARG A 144 -14.76 44.73 8.80
CA ARG A 144 -14.36 46.00 9.46
C ARG A 144 -15.12 46.26 10.76
N GLU A 145 -16.33 45.73 10.88
CA GLU A 145 -17.19 45.81 12.05
C GLU A 145 -16.81 44.81 13.17
N GLY A 146 -15.74 44.03 12.98
CA GLY A 146 -15.24 43.07 13.97
C GLY A 146 -16.01 41.76 14.02
N THR A 147 -16.84 41.47 13.02
CA THR A 147 -17.54 40.18 12.89
C THR A 147 -16.76 39.21 11.99
N VAL A 148 -16.85 37.92 12.31
CA VAL A 148 -16.20 36.83 11.55
C VAL A 148 -17.24 36.12 10.71
N LYS A 149 -16.96 35.95 9.41
CA LYS A 149 -17.87 35.34 8.43
C LYS A 149 -17.17 34.18 7.73
N LEU A 150 -17.81 33.01 7.74
CA LEU A 150 -17.45 31.88 6.88
C LEU A 150 -17.93 32.14 5.47
N LEU A 151 -17.00 32.00 4.52
CA LEU A 151 -17.21 32.13 3.09
C LEU A 151 -17.22 30.74 2.43
N ASP A 152 -17.82 30.63 1.24
CA ASP A 152 -17.61 29.50 0.32
C ASP A 152 -17.79 28.08 0.92
N PHE A 153 -19.04 27.71 1.26
CA PHE A 153 -19.42 26.33 1.59
C PHE A 153 -19.24 25.41 0.37
N GLY A 154 -18.04 24.87 0.18
CA GLY A 154 -17.78 23.80 -0.77
C GLY A 154 -17.93 24.16 -2.25
N LEU A 155 -18.28 25.41 -2.60
CA LEU A 155 -18.41 25.93 -3.98
C LEU A 155 -17.12 25.81 -4.82
N ALA A 156 -16.03 25.33 -4.22
CA ALA A 156 -14.71 25.10 -4.80
C ALA A 156 -14.30 23.61 -4.80
N THR A 157 -15.02 22.71 -4.13
CA THR A 157 -14.58 21.33 -3.90
C THR A 157 -15.04 20.39 -5.02
N ALA A 158 -15.07 20.83 -6.29
CA ALA A 158 -15.52 20.06 -7.46
C ALA A 158 -14.82 18.69 -7.70
N ARG A 159 -14.04 18.14 -6.75
CA ARG A 159 -13.18 16.99 -7.00
C ARG A 159 -13.05 15.92 -5.90
N VAL A 160 -13.83 15.98 -4.81
CA VAL A 160 -13.69 14.96 -3.72
C VAL A 160 -15.00 14.46 -3.10
N SER A 161 -16.17 15.02 -3.41
CA SER A 161 -17.42 14.58 -2.74
C SER A 161 -18.54 14.26 -3.72
N GLY A 162 -18.51 13.06 -4.27
CA GLY A 162 -19.64 12.43 -4.96
C GLY A 162 -20.35 11.46 -4.00
N LEU A 163 -21.14 11.98 -3.05
CA LEU A 163 -22.02 11.16 -2.23
C LEU A 163 -23.29 11.96 -1.91
N ASP A 164 -24.26 11.82 -2.80
CA ASP A 164 -25.71 11.96 -2.55
C ASP A 164 -26.39 11.23 -3.72
N GLY A 165 -26.41 9.90 -3.61
CA GLY A 165 -26.93 8.96 -4.61
C GLY A 165 -26.25 7.61 -4.44
N ASP A 166 -27.05 6.56 -4.29
CA ASP A 166 -26.61 5.17 -4.21
C ASP A 166 -25.82 4.77 -5.46
N ASP A 167 -24.49 4.96 -5.46
CA ASP A 167 -23.55 4.31 -6.39
C ASP A 167 -22.11 4.40 -5.85
N GLU A 168 -21.39 3.28 -5.90
CA GLU A 168 -20.07 3.07 -5.31
C GLU A 168 -18.90 3.71 -6.11
N THR A 169 -17.81 4.02 -5.39
CA THR A 169 -16.42 4.29 -5.81
C THR A 169 -16.09 5.65 -6.47
N VAL A 170 -15.50 6.56 -5.68
CA VAL A 170 -14.85 7.80 -6.14
C VAL A 170 -13.46 7.49 -6.74
N VAL A 171 -13.14 8.13 -7.86
CA VAL A 171 -11.97 7.89 -8.71
C VAL A 171 -10.78 8.77 -8.26
N ALA A 172 -9.59 8.18 -8.12
CA ALA A 172 -8.37 8.86 -7.63
C ALA A 172 -7.74 9.90 -8.58
N ASP A 173 -8.34 10.14 -9.75
CA ASP A 173 -7.73 10.96 -10.82
C ASP A 173 -7.96 12.47 -10.66
N GLU A 174 -8.97 12.88 -9.90
CA GLU A 174 -9.35 14.30 -9.78
C GLU A 174 -8.44 15.10 -8.81
N LEU A 175 -7.57 14.43 -8.06
CA LEU A 175 -6.54 15.10 -7.23
C LEU A 175 -5.38 15.70 -8.06
N ARG A 176 -5.23 15.35 -9.35
CA ARG A 176 -3.99 15.60 -10.12
C ARG A 176 -3.98 16.81 -11.05
N THR A 177 -5.11 17.36 -11.48
CA THR A 177 -5.11 18.39 -12.53
C THR A 177 -5.13 19.82 -11.98
N GLN A 178 -3.98 20.33 -11.53
CA GLN A 178 -3.51 21.72 -11.72
C GLN A 178 -2.13 21.90 -11.07
N VAL A 179 -1.09 21.50 -11.80
CA VAL A 179 0.31 21.83 -11.51
C VAL A 179 0.47 23.34 -11.71
N GLY A 180 0.48 24.10 -10.59
CA GLY A 180 0.72 25.54 -10.60
C GLY A 180 0.07 26.32 -9.46
N THR A 181 -1.02 25.82 -8.88
CA THR A 181 -1.83 26.57 -7.87
C THR A 181 -2.11 25.82 -6.58
N VAL A 182 -1.79 24.52 -6.51
CA VAL A 182 -2.19 23.60 -5.41
C VAL A 182 -1.14 23.47 -4.30
N MET A 183 -0.13 24.34 -4.24
CA MET A 183 0.86 24.29 -3.16
C MET A 183 0.28 24.78 -1.80
N GLY A 184 -0.88 25.47 -1.80
CA GLY A 184 -1.41 26.13 -0.60
C GLY A 184 -2.53 25.41 0.18
N THR A 185 -3.35 24.57 -0.45
CA THR A 185 -4.67 24.17 0.10
C THR A 185 -4.67 22.84 0.85
N VAL A 186 -3.74 21.94 0.55
CA VAL A 186 -3.71 20.57 1.08
C VAL A 186 -3.57 20.50 2.60
N GLY A 187 -2.89 21.49 3.19
CA GLY A 187 -2.55 21.52 4.63
C GLY A 187 -3.74 21.58 5.60
N TYR A 188 -4.96 21.83 5.13
CA TYR A 188 -6.16 21.92 5.96
C TYR A 188 -7.14 20.74 5.76
N MET A 189 -6.85 19.82 4.84
CA MET A 189 -7.72 18.65 4.60
C MET A 189 -7.72 17.70 5.79
N SER A 190 -8.88 17.08 6.07
CA SER A 190 -8.95 16.02 7.06
C SER A 190 -8.40 14.67 6.52
N PRO A 191 -7.96 13.75 7.40
CA PRO A 191 -7.49 12.43 6.99
C PRO A 191 -8.48 11.65 6.11
N GLU A 192 -9.77 11.73 6.41
CA GLU A 192 -10.83 11.12 5.62
C GLU A 192 -10.98 11.78 4.24
N GLN A 193 -10.78 13.10 4.11
CA GLN A 193 -10.74 13.77 2.80
C GLN A 193 -9.51 13.35 1.98
N VAL A 194 -8.35 13.22 2.62
CA VAL A 194 -7.12 12.74 1.96
C VAL A 194 -7.27 11.29 1.48
N ARG A 195 -8.00 10.44 2.21
CA ARG A 195 -8.31 9.05 1.82
C ARG A 195 -9.46 8.92 0.81
N GLY A 196 -10.13 10.02 0.44
CA GLY A 196 -11.31 9.98 -0.43
C GLY A 196 -12.54 9.33 0.21
N GLU A 197 -12.62 9.34 1.54
CA GLU A 197 -13.74 8.81 2.32
C GLU A 197 -14.84 9.87 2.53
N THR A 198 -16.00 9.46 3.06
CA THR A 198 -17.10 10.38 3.36
C THR A 198 -16.70 11.40 4.43
N ALA A 199 -16.61 12.67 4.05
CA ALA A 199 -16.39 13.78 4.97
C ALA A 199 -17.71 14.23 5.61
N ASP A 200 -17.83 14.02 6.93
CA ASP A 200 -18.94 14.47 7.76
C ASP A 200 -18.59 15.76 8.54
N ALA A 201 -19.47 16.18 9.47
CA ALA A 201 -19.26 17.37 10.29
C ALA A 201 -17.91 17.40 11.04
N ARG A 202 -17.35 16.25 11.39
CA ARG A 202 -16.07 16.12 12.12
C ARG A 202 -14.86 16.42 11.23
N SER A 203 -15.03 16.40 9.90
CA SER A 203 -14.01 16.87 8.95
C SER A 203 -13.82 18.39 9.02
N ASP A 204 -14.91 19.16 9.22
CA ASP A 204 -14.83 20.60 9.43
C ASP A 204 -14.13 20.94 10.74
N LEU A 205 -14.31 20.11 11.78
CA LEU A 205 -13.65 20.30 13.08
C LEU A 205 -12.14 20.03 13.00
N PHE A 206 -11.71 19.04 12.22
CA PHE A 206 -10.29 18.82 11.94
C PHE A 206 -9.68 20.00 11.19
N SER A 207 -10.37 20.45 10.15
CA SER A 207 -9.94 21.59 9.33
C SER A 207 -9.84 22.85 10.19
N LEU A 208 -10.81 23.12 11.08
CA LEU A 208 -10.71 24.20 12.06
C LEU A 208 -9.55 23.98 13.06
N GLY A 209 -9.26 22.74 13.46
CA GLY A 209 -8.09 22.40 14.28
C GLY A 209 -6.76 22.81 13.63
N THR A 210 -6.64 22.65 12.30
CA THR A 210 -5.42 23.06 11.57
C THR A 210 -5.30 24.58 11.52
N VAL A 211 -6.41 25.29 11.33
CA VAL A 211 -6.47 26.77 11.41
C VAL A 211 -6.14 27.26 12.82
N LEU A 212 -6.68 26.64 13.87
CA LEU A 212 -6.37 26.96 15.26
C LEU A 212 -4.87 26.80 15.57
N TYR A 213 -4.27 25.70 15.11
CA TYR A 213 -2.82 25.48 15.26
C TYR A 213 -2.01 26.60 14.59
N GLU A 214 -2.38 26.99 13.37
CA GLU A 214 -1.69 28.04 12.63
C GLU A 214 -1.88 29.42 13.28
N MET A 215 -3.08 29.78 13.73
CA MET A 215 -3.30 31.03 14.46
C MET A 215 -2.45 31.10 15.74
N THR A 216 -2.22 29.96 16.39
CA THR A 216 -1.51 29.90 17.68
C THR A 216 0.00 29.87 17.52
N THR A 217 0.50 29.26 16.44
CA THR A 217 1.94 29.03 16.21
C THR A 217 2.55 29.92 15.12
N GLY A 218 1.74 30.48 14.24
CA GLY A 218 2.19 31.13 12.99
C GLY A 218 2.64 30.14 11.91
N ALA A 219 2.55 28.83 12.15
CA ALA A 219 3.01 27.79 11.24
C ALA A 219 1.92 26.73 11.01
N ARG A 220 1.89 26.14 9.82
CA ARG A 220 0.94 25.09 9.46
C ARG A 220 1.31 23.75 10.12
N ALA A 221 0.31 23.06 10.68
CA ALA A 221 0.50 21.83 11.46
C ALA A 221 1.23 20.69 10.72
N PHE A 222 0.93 20.46 9.44
CA PHE A 222 1.41 19.29 8.70
C PHE A 222 2.19 19.64 7.42
N ASN A 223 2.63 20.90 7.27
CA ASN A 223 3.28 21.34 6.04
C ASN A 223 4.61 20.62 5.78
N ARG A 224 4.82 20.20 4.53
CA ARG A 224 6.04 19.56 4.02
C ARG A 224 6.44 20.18 2.68
N ASP A 225 7.56 19.72 2.10
CA ASP A 225 8.12 20.29 0.86
C ASP A 225 7.28 19.97 -0.38
N SER A 226 6.44 18.92 -0.30
CA SER A 226 5.45 18.59 -1.33
C SER A 226 4.03 18.41 -0.79
N ALA A 227 3.05 18.51 -1.70
CA ALA A 227 1.64 18.22 -1.41
C ALA A 227 1.43 16.78 -0.92
N VAL A 228 2.12 15.81 -1.52
CA VAL A 228 2.04 14.39 -1.15
C VAL A 228 2.60 14.16 0.26
N GLU A 229 3.78 14.71 0.56
CA GLU A 229 4.35 14.62 1.90
C GLU A 229 3.45 15.29 2.95
N THR A 230 2.81 16.41 2.60
CA THR A 230 1.84 17.09 3.46
C THR A 230 0.61 16.20 3.70
N MET A 231 0.08 15.53 2.67
CA MET A 231 -0.99 14.54 2.82
C MET A 231 -0.55 13.36 3.70
N THR A 232 0.65 12.83 3.51
CA THR A 232 1.21 11.77 4.36
C THR A 232 1.31 12.22 5.83
N ALA A 233 1.77 13.44 6.08
CA ALA A 233 1.84 14.01 7.41
C ALA A 233 0.45 14.20 8.04
N ILE A 234 -0.54 14.62 7.26
CA ILE A 234 -1.95 14.66 7.70
C ILE A 234 -2.43 13.27 8.10
N LEU A 235 -2.06 12.21 7.36
CA LEU A 235 -2.51 10.84 7.62
C LEU A 235 -1.80 10.15 8.79
N ARG A 236 -0.50 10.41 8.98
CA ARG A 236 0.37 9.56 9.83
C ARG A 236 1.11 10.31 10.92
N ASP A 237 1.53 11.55 10.67
CA ASP A 237 2.43 12.24 11.59
C ASP A 237 1.65 12.75 12.82
N PRO A 238 2.22 12.61 14.04
CA PRO A 238 1.64 13.21 15.23
C PRO A 238 1.61 14.75 15.11
N LEU A 239 0.73 15.40 15.88
CA LEU A 239 0.72 16.86 15.97
C LEU A 239 2.10 17.36 16.42
N PRO A 240 2.77 18.27 15.68
CA PRO A 240 4.07 18.75 16.11
C PRO A 240 3.95 19.56 17.40
N ASN A 241 4.82 19.25 18.36
CA ASN A 241 4.88 19.98 19.62
C ASN A 241 5.24 21.45 19.31
N PRO A 242 4.38 22.43 19.69
CA PRO A 242 4.68 23.84 19.46
C PRO A 242 5.97 24.22 20.17
N ALA A 243 6.88 24.93 19.50
CA ALA A 243 8.14 25.41 20.08
C ALA A 243 7.95 26.53 21.15
N ARG A 244 6.76 26.64 21.76
CA ARG A 244 6.30 27.67 22.69
C ARG A 244 6.16 27.07 24.10
N ALA A 245 6.85 27.65 25.08
CA ALA A 245 6.79 27.18 26.47
C ALA A 245 5.41 27.40 27.13
N ASP A 246 4.66 28.40 26.69
CA ASP A 246 3.29 28.78 27.09
C ASP A 246 2.19 28.07 26.27
N LEU A 247 2.54 27.14 25.37
CA LEU A 247 1.61 26.21 24.73
C LEU A 247 2.04 24.76 24.99
N SER A 248 2.42 24.46 26.23
CA SER A 248 2.76 23.10 26.65
C SER A 248 1.59 22.14 26.44
N SER A 249 1.86 20.83 26.47
CA SER A 249 0.83 19.78 26.43
C SER A 249 -0.23 19.88 27.53
N GLU A 250 0.04 20.64 28.60
CA GLU A 250 -0.88 20.88 29.71
C GLU A 250 -1.79 22.11 29.49
N HIS A 251 -1.59 22.88 28.42
CA HIS A 251 -2.39 24.07 28.12
C HIS A 251 -3.70 23.68 27.43
N ARG A 252 -4.83 24.20 27.94
CA ARG A 252 -6.18 23.86 27.45
C ARG A 252 -6.39 24.14 25.95
N MET A 253 -5.80 25.21 25.42
CA MET A 253 -5.82 25.48 23.97
C MET A 253 -5.14 24.36 23.16
N TYR A 254 -4.03 23.80 23.65
CA TYR A 254 -3.35 22.70 22.98
C TYR A 254 -4.17 21.41 23.05
N GLU A 255 -4.84 21.15 24.18
CA GLU A 255 -5.77 20.02 24.31
C GLU A 255 -6.90 20.10 23.28
N VAL A 256 -7.53 21.27 23.12
CA VAL A 256 -8.58 21.50 22.12
C VAL A 256 -8.03 21.27 20.71
N ILE A 257 -6.88 21.85 20.37
CA ILE A 257 -6.24 21.67 19.06
C ILE A 257 -5.90 20.19 18.81
N SER A 258 -5.31 19.52 19.79
CA SER A 258 -4.91 18.11 19.70
C SER A 258 -6.12 17.20 19.49
N ARG A 259 -7.23 17.48 20.18
CA ARG A 259 -8.47 16.72 20.02
C ARG A 259 -9.12 16.97 18.66
N CYS A 260 -9.16 18.21 18.17
CA CYS A 260 -9.59 18.49 16.79
C CYS A 260 -8.74 17.76 15.74
N LEU A 261 -7.42 17.68 15.95
CA LEU A 261 -6.45 17.12 15.02
C LEU A 261 -6.20 15.61 15.20
N ALA A 262 -7.05 14.93 15.96
CA ALA A 262 -7.00 13.48 16.06
C ALA A 262 -7.24 12.84 14.67
N LYS A 263 -6.46 11.81 14.35
CA LYS A 263 -6.47 11.22 13.00
C LYS A 263 -7.76 10.45 12.71
N SER A 264 -8.30 9.79 13.72
CA SER A 264 -9.61 9.15 13.68
C SER A 264 -10.72 10.16 14.01
N PRO A 265 -11.80 10.26 13.22
CA PRO A 265 -12.91 11.18 13.49
C PRO A 265 -13.58 10.97 14.86
N GLU A 266 -13.67 9.72 15.31
CA GLU A 266 -14.23 9.33 16.62
C GLU A 266 -13.42 9.79 17.84
N ASP A 267 -12.14 10.14 17.66
CA ASP A 267 -11.31 10.71 18.73
C ASP A 267 -11.44 12.24 18.82
N ARG A 268 -12.19 12.86 17.90
CA ARG A 268 -12.41 14.31 17.86
C ARG A 268 -13.59 14.70 18.76
N PHE A 269 -13.95 15.98 18.70
CA PHE A 269 -15.25 16.40 19.21
C PHE A 269 -16.35 15.82 18.32
N ASP A 270 -17.43 15.31 18.92
CA ASP A 270 -18.53 14.68 18.18
C ASP A 270 -19.35 15.72 17.39
N THR A 271 -19.42 16.95 17.91
CA THR A 271 -20.22 18.04 17.33
C THR A 271 -19.50 19.38 17.45
N ALA A 272 -19.87 20.33 16.58
CA ALA A 272 -19.39 21.71 16.69
C ALA A 272 -19.83 22.38 18.00
N GLU A 273 -20.99 22.01 18.56
CA GLU A 273 -21.46 22.46 19.86
C GLU A 273 -20.52 22.02 21.01
N GLU A 274 -20.00 20.79 20.96
CA GLU A 274 -19.04 20.30 21.95
C GLU A 274 -17.72 21.06 21.86
N LEU A 275 -17.22 21.30 20.64
CA LEU A 275 -16.04 22.13 20.42
C LEU A 275 -16.26 23.57 20.90
N LEU A 276 -17.45 24.12 20.67
CA LEU A 276 -17.80 25.48 21.11
C LEU A 276 -17.74 25.60 22.63
N ALA A 277 -18.31 24.63 23.34
CA ALA A 277 -18.25 24.58 24.80
C ALA A 277 -16.79 24.49 25.29
N ALA A 278 -15.96 23.65 24.65
CA ALA A 278 -14.55 23.53 25.02
C ALA A 278 -13.75 24.82 24.78
N LEU A 279 -14.03 25.56 23.70
CA LEU A 279 -13.44 26.86 23.42
C LEU A 279 -13.88 27.94 24.43
N GLU A 280 -15.16 27.98 24.79
CA GLU A 280 -15.70 28.94 25.76
C GLU A 280 -15.16 28.71 27.19
N GLU A 281 -14.81 27.47 27.52
CA GLU A 281 -14.16 27.11 28.79
C GLU A 281 -12.63 27.26 28.78
N THR A 282 -12.03 27.66 27.65
CA THR A 282 -10.59 27.90 27.54
C THR A 282 -10.26 29.32 28.04
N PRO A 283 -9.48 29.48 29.13
CA PRO A 283 -9.17 30.80 29.65
C PRO A 283 -8.25 31.55 28.67
N ALA A 284 -8.56 32.82 28.41
CA ALA A 284 -7.61 33.73 27.78
C ALA A 284 -6.41 33.93 28.73
N VAL A 285 -5.19 33.75 28.22
CA VAL A 285 -3.99 34.01 29.03
C VAL A 285 -3.87 35.53 29.21
N GLU A 286 -4.02 36.02 30.44
CA GLU A 286 -3.70 37.41 30.78
C GLU A 286 -2.20 37.64 30.49
N THR A 287 -1.89 38.27 29.36
CA THR A 287 -0.53 38.72 29.10
C THR A 287 -0.17 39.79 30.14
N PRO A 288 0.96 39.66 30.86
CA PRO A 288 1.42 40.72 31.74
C PRO A 288 1.59 42.01 30.92
N ARG A 289 0.88 43.07 31.33
CA ARG A 289 1.05 44.42 30.77
C ARG A 289 2.52 44.81 30.91
N ASP A 290 3.24 44.80 29.80
CA ASP A 290 4.63 45.22 29.75
C ASP A 290 4.70 46.72 30.07
N SER A 291 5.16 47.00 31.28
CA SER A 291 5.37 48.36 31.78
C SER A 291 6.86 48.65 31.74
N SER A 292 7.18 49.83 31.22
CA SER A 292 8.49 50.47 31.15
C SER A 292 9.35 50.19 29.91
N ARG A 293 9.21 51.12 28.96
CA ARG A 293 10.31 51.56 28.09
C ARG A 293 11.54 51.92 28.93
N THR A 294 12.68 51.29 28.66
CA THR A 294 13.99 51.97 28.64
C THR A 294 14.87 51.33 27.56
N PRO A 295 15.55 52.10 26.69
CA PRO A 295 16.42 51.55 25.65
C PRO A 295 17.82 51.29 26.22
N ILE A 296 18.43 50.14 25.90
CA ILE A 296 19.88 49.98 25.95
C ILE A 296 20.36 49.59 24.55
N ILE A 297 21.00 50.56 23.92
CA ILE A 297 21.81 50.40 22.73
C ILE A 297 23.15 49.75 23.14
N ALA A 298 23.67 48.91 22.24
CA ALA A 298 25.05 48.46 22.06
C ALA A 298 25.41 47.06 22.58
N GLY A 299 25.74 46.17 21.63
CA GLY A 299 26.87 45.26 21.83
C GLY A 299 26.69 43.78 21.47
N VAL A 300 26.19 43.41 20.28
CA VAL A 300 26.50 42.07 19.69
C VAL A 300 26.71 42.09 18.15
N ALA A 301 26.47 43.22 17.46
CA ALA A 301 26.69 43.34 16.01
C ALA A 301 28.16 43.29 15.52
N VAL A 302 29.10 42.95 16.41
CA VAL A 302 30.55 42.82 16.10
C VAL A 302 31.01 41.35 16.13
N ALA A 303 30.24 40.42 16.70
CA ALA A 303 30.65 39.01 16.79
C ALA A 303 30.26 38.17 15.56
N ILE A 304 29.21 38.57 14.83
CA ILE A 304 28.67 37.78 13.70
C ILE A 304 29.39 38.11 12.38
N THR A 305 29.90 39.33 12.23
CA THR A 305 30.70 39.75 11.07
C THR A 305 32.11 39.14 11.06
N ALA A 306 32.64 38.76 12.22
CA ALA A 306 33.95 38.11 12.34
C ALA A 306 33.91 36.60 12.04
N LEU A 307 32.75 35.93 12.19
CA LEU A 307 32.58 34.49 11.94
C LEU A 307 32.26 34.18 10.47
N ILE A 308 31.63 35.11 9.75
CA ILE A 308 31.32 34.97 8.32
C ILE A 308 32.57 35.26 7.46
N ALA A 309 33.49 36.12 7.93
CA ALA A 309 34.74 36.41 7.24
C ALA A 309 35.75 35.22 7.28
N THR A 310 35.72 34.38 8.31
CA THR A 310 36.58 33.18 8.42
C THR A 310 36.07 32.00 7.60
N ALA A 311 34.76 31.88 7.41
CA ALA A 311 34.17 30.82 6.57
C ALA A 311 34.36 31.06 5.07
N VAL A 312 34.46 32.33 4.65
CA VAL A 312 34.70 32.70 3.24
C VAL A 312 36.19 32.62 2.86
N PHE A 313 37.12 32.71 3.82
CA PHE A 313 38.55 32.59 3.54
C PHE A 313 39.03 31.14 3.40
N TYR A 314 38.35 30.17 4.04
CA TYR A 314 38.74 28.75 4.01
C TYR A 314 38.27 27.98 2.76
N ASN A 315 37.38 28.55 1.95
CA ASN A 315 36.82 27.90 0.74
C ASN A 315 37.40 28.45 -0.59
N SER A 316 38.50 29.20 -0.55
CA SER A 316 39.11 29.83 -1.73
C SER A 316 40.35 29.13 -2.32
N ASN A 317 40.72 27.94 -1.81
CA ASN A 317 41.77 27.12 -2.40
C ASN A 317 41.31 25.67 -2.61
N ASN A 318 40.67 25.42 -3.74
CA ASN A 318 40.86 24.20 -4.55
C ASN A 318 40.21 24.43 -5.92
N ALA A 319 41.06 24.71 -6.90
CA ALA A 319 40.69 24.93 -8.28
C ALA A 319 40.21 23.62 -8.94
N THR A 320 39.04 23.69 -9.55
CA THR A 320 38.53 22.75 -10.56
C THR A 320 39.33 22.89 -11.85
N PRO A 321 39.72 21.79 -12.53
CA PRO A 321 40.04 21.84 -13.95
C PRO A 321 38.84 21.39 -14.80
N GLU A 322 38.60 22.14 -15.88
CA GLU A 322 37.61 21.91 -16.93
C GLU A 322 37.78 20.59 -17.71
N PRO A 323 36.72 20.12 -18.41
CA PRO A 323 36.73 18.86 -19.15
C PRO A 323 37.34 19.01 -20.55
N GLN A 324 38.44 18.28 -20.82
CA GLN A 324 38.95 18.08 -22.18
C GLN A 324 38.55 16.70 -22.75
N LYS A 325 37.95 16.73 -23.94
CA LYS A 325 37.74 15.57 -24.82
C LYS A 325 39.07 15.05 -25.37
N GLN A 326 39.33 13.74 -25.29
CA GLN A 326 39.95 12.90 -26.36
C GLN A 326 40.09 11.42 -25.93
N PRO A 327 40.42 10.47 -26.84
CA PRO A 327 39.51 9.53 -27.49
C PRO A 327 39.58 8.11 -26.92
N SER A 328 38.61 7.29 -27.35
CA SER A 328 38.56 5.83 -27.25
C SER A 328 39.91 5.13 -27.45
N GLN A 329 40.37 4.41 -26.42
CA GLN A 329 41.33 3.32 -26.54
C GLN A 329 40.88 2.13 -25.69
N THR A 330 40.65 1.02 -26.40
CA THR A 330 40.63 -0.35 -25.90
C THR A 330 41.96 -0.68 -25.20
N SER A 331 41.92 -1.22 -23.99
CA SER A 331 43.06 -1.94 -23.41
C SER A 331 42.60 -3.08 -22.51
N ASP A 332 42.85 -4.30 -22.98
CA ASP A 332 43.07 -5.49 -22.16
C ASP A 332 44.17 -5.21 -21.13
N THR A 333 43.84 -5.26 -19.83
CA THR A 333 44.83 -5.50 -18.77
C THR A 333 44.19 -6.27 -17.62
N LYS A 334 44.52 -7.56 -17.54
CA LYS A 334 44.47 -8.35 -16.30
C LYS A 334 45.61 -7.87 -15.40
N ASP A 335 45.31 -7.05 -14.39
CA ASP A 335 46.27 -6.74 -13.34
C ASP A 335 46.28 -7.85 -12.30
N ASN A 336 47.43 -8.51 -12.16
CA ASN A 336 47.74 -9.45 -11.08
C ASN A 336 47.83 -8.69 -9.75
N VAL A 337 46.86 -8.92 -8.86
CA VAL A 337 46.96 -8.54 -7.45
C VAL A 337 48.01 -9.44 -6.78
N SER A 338 48.79 -8.91 -5.86
CA SER A 338 49.76 -9.73 -5.10
C SER A 338 49.03 -10.56 -4.03
N PRO A 339 49.46 -11.79 -3.70
CA PRO A 339 48.75 -12.67 -2.75
C PRO A 339 48.51 -12.08 -1.35
N GLY A 340 49.33 -11.11 -0.93
CA GLY A 340 49.14 -10.37 0.33
C GLY A 340 47.97 -9.37 0.27
N ALA A 341 47.82 -8.66 -0.85
CA ALA A 341 46.78 -7.64 -1.04
C ALA A 341 45.37 -8.25 -1.20
N SER A 342 45.26 -9.46 -1.76
CA SER A 342 43.98 -10.17 -1.85
C SER A 342 43.45 -10.58 -0.48
N ARG A 343 44.33 -10.96 0.46
CA ARG A 343 43.94 -11.34 1.82
C ARG A 343 43.42 -10.15 2.65
N ASP A 344 43.92 -8.94 2.36
CA ASP A 344 43.47 -7.71 2.99
C ASP A 344 42.01 -7.33 2.63
N LEU A 345 41.44 -7.95 1.59
CA LEU A 345 40.03 -7.76 1.19
C LEU A 345 39.06 -8.66 1.98
N LEU A 346 39.53 -9.68 2.71
CA LEU A 346 38.65 -10.57 3.49
C LEU A 346 37.81 -9.84 4.56
N PRO A 347 38.36 -8.89 5.36
CA PRO A 347 37.56 -8.12 6.30
C PRO A 347 36.48 -7.27 5.61
N GLN A 348 36.79 -6.73 4.43
CA GLN A 348 35.83 -5.97 3.64
C GLN A 348 34.72 -6.87 3.09
N LEU A 349 35.07 -8.05 2.57
CA LEU A 349 34.12 -9.07 2.14
C LEU A 349 33.17 -9.47 3.27
N LEU A 350 33.71 -9.83 4.44
CA LEU A 350 32.90 -10.18 5.62
C LEU A 350 31.99 -9.03 6.06
N LYS A 351 32.45 -7.78 5.95
CA LYS A 351 31.63 -6.61 6.22
C LYS A 351 30.47 -6.49 5.23
N LEU A 352 30.74 -6.62 3.92
CA LEU A 352 29.70 -6.53 2.89
C LEU A 352 28.66 -7.64 3.03
N VAL A 353 29.09 -8.86 3.34
CA VAL A 353 28.20 -9.99 3.65
C VAL A 353 27.29 -9.66 4.84
N ARG A 354 27.86 -9.16 5.95
CA ARG A 354 27.08 -8.74 7.12
C ARG A 354 26.11 -7.60 6.84
N GLU A 355 26.48 -6.70 5.92
CA GLU A 355 25.64 -5.59 5.46
C GLU A 355 24.60 -6.02 4.41
N GLY A 356 24.61 -7.27 3.94
CA GLY A 356 23.71 -7.77 2.90
C GLY A 356 23.98 -7.19 1.50
N ARG A 357 25.20 -6.68 1.25
CA ARG A 357 25.60 -6.14 -0.06
C ARG A 357 26.12 -7.24 -0.98
N GLU A 358 25.23 -8.16 -1.36
CA GLU A 358 25.57 -9.43 -2.01
C GLU A 358 26.30 -9.26 -3.36
N ILE A 359 25.83 -8.36 -4.23
CA ILE A 359 26.43 -8.13 -5.55
C ILE A 359 27.89 -7.69 -5.41
N LYS A 360 28.15 -6.65 -4.60
CA LYS A 360 29.50 -6.15 -4.36
C LYS A 360 30.40 -7.17 -3.65
N ALA A 361 29.84 -7.94 -2.71
CA ALA A 361 30.58 -9.00 -2.04
C ALA A 361 30.98 -10.09 -3.04
N PHE A 362 30.09 -10.48 -3.95
CA PHE A 362 30.38 -11.45 -5.00
C PHE A 362 31.43 -10.92 -6.00
N GLU A 363 31.31 -9.66 -6.47
CA GLU A 363 32.28 -9.05 -7.39
C GLU A 363 33.71 -9.07 -6.81
N ILE A 364 33.87 -8.65 -5.55
CA ILE A 364 35.17 -8.71 -4.87
C ILE A 364 35.62 -10.15 -4.71
N ALA A 365 34.74 -11.06 -4.28
CA ALA A 365 35.08 -12.46 -4.06
C ALA A 365 35.50 -13.16 -5.35
N GLU A 366 34.84 -12.86 -6.48
CA GLU A 366 35.19 -13.36 -7.81
C GLU A 366 36.57 -12.86 -8.24
N SER A 367 36.91 -11.59 -7.97
CA SER A 367 38.22 -11.01 -8.34
C SER A 367 39.42 -11.65 -7.65
N VAL A 368 39.25 -12.16 -6.42
CA VAL A 368 40.32 -12.79 -5.63
C VAL A 368 40.21 -14.32 -5.56
N ARG A 369 39.26 -14.91 -6.29
CA ARG A 369 38.89 -16.32 -6.16
C ARG A 369 40.06 -17.27 -6.37
N GLU A 370 40.84 -17.06 -7.43
CA GLU A 370 41.95 -17.95 -7.76
C GLU A 370 43.10 -17.89 -6.74
N GLU A 371 43.30 -16.73 -6.12
CA GLU A 371 44.36 -16.52 -5.12
C GLU A 371 43.96 -17.04 -3.73
N LEU A 372 42.68 -16.95 -3.36
CA LEU A 372 42.18 -17.33 -2.04
C LEU A 372 41.40 -18.65 -2.02
N LYS A 373 41.37 -19.41 -3.12
CA LYS A 373 40.58 -20.66 -3.23
C LYS A 373 40.83 -21.69 -2.12
N ASP A 374 42.02 -21.72 -1.54
CA ASP A 374 42.43 -22.63 -0.48
C ASP A 374 42.32 -22.01 0.93
N ASP A 375 41.94 -20.73 1.05
CA ASP A 375 41.72 -20.05 2.34
C ASP A 375 40.35 -20.46 2.95
N PRO A 376 40.30 -21.02 4.17
CA PRO A 376 39.06 -21.51 4.76
C PRO A 376 38.00 -20.42 5.01
N VAL A 377 38.43 -19.19 5.30
CA VAL A 377 37.52 -18.05 5.51
C VAL A 377 36.94 -17.63 4.17
N PHE A 378 37.78 -17.56 3.13
CA PHE A 378 37.31 -17.29 1.78
C PHE A 378 36.32 -18.35 1.30
N GLN A 379 36.59 -19.63 1.52
CA GLN A 379 35.66 -20.71 1.14
C GLN A 379 34.28 -20.56 1.81
N SER A 380 34.25 -20.19 3.10
CA SER A 380 33.00 -19.90 3.80
C SER A 380 32.26 -18.72 3.17
N VAL A 381 32.96 -17.61 2.93
CA VAL A 381 32.37 -16.42 2.29
C VAL A 381 31.89 -16.73 0.87
N TRP A 382 32.67 -17.47 0.09
CA TRP A 382 32.34 -17.84 -1.28
C TRP A 382 31.04 -18.63 -1.37
N GLN A 383 30.81 -19.59 -0.46
CA GLN A 383 29.54 -20.30 -0.38
C GLN A 383 28.39 -19.42 0.11
N GLU A 384 28.69 -18.40 0.91
CA GLU A 384 27.69 -17.46 1.41
C GLU A 384 27.22 -16.48 0.33
N VAL A 385 28.11 -16.00 -0.54
CA VAL A 385 27.81 -14.96 -1.55
C VAL A 385 27.49 -15.49 -2.94
N SER A 386 27.71 -16.78 -3.22
CA SER A 386 27.48 -17.37 -4.54
C SER A 386 26.53 -18.55 -4.53
N HIS A 387 25.80 -18.73 -5.63
CA HIS A 387 25.09 -19.97 -5.98
C HIS A 387 25.74 -20.62 -7.20
N GLU A 388 25.77 -21.94 -7.20
CA GLU A 388 26.16 -22.74 -8.35
C GLU A 388 24.93 -23.12 -9.18
N LEU A 389 25.07 -23.04 -10.50
CA LEU A 389 23.99 -23.20 -11.47
C LEU A 389 24.42 -24.13 -12.59
N THR A 390 23.44 -24.92 -13.03
CA THR A 390 23.47 -25.62 -14.31
C THR A 390 22.36 -25.04 -15.19
N ILE A 391 22.69 -24.67 -16.42
CA ILE A 391 21.72 -24.12 -17.38
C ILE A 391 21.73 -24.99 -18.62
N THR A 392 20.57 -25.56 -18.94
CA THR A 392 20.35 -26.37 -20.14
C THR A 392 19.23 -25.77 -20.98
N SER A 393 19.18 -26.08 -22.27
CA SER A 393 18.13 -25.59 -23.16
C SER A 393 17.79 -26.56 -24.28
N GLU A 394 16.60 -26.35 -24.85
CA GLU A 394 16.14 -27.01 -26.06
C GLU A 394 15.81 -25.94 -27.12
N PRO A 395 16.55 -25.88 -28.25
CA PRO A 395 17.70 -26.71 -28.60
C PRO A 395 18.92 -26.40 -27.73
N THR A 396 19.83 -27.35 -27.66
CA THR A 396 21.16 -27.17 -27.06
C THR A 396 22.02 -26.20 -27.89
N GLY A 397 23.01 -25.57 -27.26
CA GLY A 397 23.91 -24.61 -27.90
C GLY A 397 23.37 -23.18 -27.95
N ALA A 398 22.31 -22.89 -27.18
CA ALA A 398 21.77 -21.55 -27.04
C ALA A 398 22.76 -20.67 -26.27
N VAL A 399 22.97 -19.45 -26.76
CA VAL A 399 23.78 -18.43 -26.09
C VAL A 399 23.06 -17.97 -24.84
N VAL A 400 23.74 -17.99 -23.70
CA VAL A 400 23.22 -17.53 -22.42
C VAL A 400 23.96 -16.26 -22.03
N SER A 401 23.20 -15.23 -21.70
CA SER A 401 23.70 -14.01 -21.06
C SER A 401 23.00 -13.79 -19.73
N VAL A 402 23.68 -13.15 -18.79
CA VAL A 402 23.15 -12.93 -17.44
C VAL A 402 23.50 -11.53 -16.95
N ARG A 403 22.61 -10.95 -16.15
CA ARG A 403 22.90 -9.80 -15.27
C ARG A 403 22.22 -9.98 -13.93
N ASP A 404 22.68 -9.23 -12.93
CA ASP A 404 21.89 -9.01 -11.74
C ASP A 404 20.64 -8.17 -12.07
N TYR A 405 19.54 -8.47 -11.40
CA TYR A 405 18.25 -7.83 -11.69
C TYR A 405 18.29 -6.32 -11.44
N GLU A 406 18.96 -5.90 -10.38
CA GLU A 406 19.18 -4.51 -9.99
C GLU A 406 20.13 -3.75 -10.92
N GLN A 407 20.97 -4.47 -11.69
CA GLN A 407 21.89 -3.85 -12.63
C GLN A 407 21.14 -3.41 -13.91
N PRO A 408 21.58 -2.31 -14.55
CA PRO A 408 20.96 -1.84 -15.78
C PRO A 408 21.10 -2.87 -16.94
N PRO A 409 20.21 -2.84 -17.94
CA PRO A 409 20.20 -3.83 -19.04
C PRO A 409 21.50 -3.92 -19.86
N ASP A 410 22.30 -2.87 -19.90
CA ASP A 410 23.59 -2.82 -20.60
C ASP A 410 24.71 -3.61 -19.89
N GLN A 411 24.50 -4.02 -18.64
CA GLN A 411 25.39 -4.93 -17.89
C GLN A 411 25.16 -6.41 -18.22
N LEU A 412 24.27 -6.71 -19.17
CA LEU A 412 24.05 -8.08 -19.64
C LEU A 412 25.33 -8.63 -20.29
N ARG A 413 25.91 -9.66 -19.67
CA ARG A 413 27.15 -10.31 -20.15
C ARG A 413 26.89 -11.71 -20.68
N GLU A 414 27.46 -12.04 -21.83
CA GLU A 414 27.46 -13.40 -22.37
C GLU A 414 28.34 -14.30 -21.49
N ILE A 415 27.80 -15.44 -21.06
CA ILE A 415 28.50 -16.40 -20.19
C ILE A 415 28.84 -17.73 -20.88
N GLY A 416 28.25 -18.00 -22.04
CA GLY A 416 28.57 -19.19 -22.83
C GLY A 416 27.36 -19.73 -23.58
N LYS A 417 27.45 -21.01 -23.97
CA LYS A 417 26.38 -21.74 -24.69
C LYS A 417 25.97 -22.98 -23.89
N THR A 418 24.68 -23.30 -23.91
CA THR A 418 24.14 -24.48 -23.20
C THR A 418 24.68 -25.81 -23.76
N PRO A 419 24.86 -26.85 -22.92
CA PRO A 419 24.73 -26.82 -21.46
C PRO A 419 25.89 -26.07 -20.80
N ILE A 420 25.58 -25.31 -19.76
CA ILE A 420 26.58 -24.66 -18.89
C ILE A 420 26.48 -25.34 -17.53
N GLU A 421 27.59 -25.88 -17.04
CA GLU A 421 27.68 -26.56 -15.74
C GLU A 421 28.61 -25.79 -14.80
N GLY A 422 28.33 -25.81 -13.50
CA GLY A 422 29.19 -25.20 -12.48
C GLY A 422 29.27 -23.67 -12.56
N LEU A 423 28.30 -23.01 -13.20
CA LEU A 423 28.24 -21.55 -13.28
C LEU A 423 28.03 -20.99 -11.87
N ARG A 424 28.96 -20.18 -11.39
CA ARG A 424 28.80 -19.45 -10.12
C ARG A 424 28.29 -18.05 -10.38
N VAL A 425 27.22 -17.67 -9.68
CA VAL A 425 26.62 -16.32 -9.71
C VAL A 425 26.39 -15.80 -8.30
N SER A 426 26.23 -14.49 -8.13
CA SER A 426 25.77 -13.88 -6.87
C SER A 426 24.39 -14.40 -6.45
N LYS A 427 24.03 -14.29 -5.17
CA LYS A 427 22.71 -14.76 -4.67
C LYS A 427 21.52 -13.84 -4.93
N SER A 428 21.79 -12.61 -5.39
CA SER A 428 20.80 -11.63 -5.82
C SER A 428 19.90 -12.17 -6.94
N ALA A 429 18.76 -11.52 -7.15
CA ALA A 429 17.88 -11.85 -8.27
C ALA A 429 18.61 -11.69 -9.62
N LYS A 430 18.25 -12.51 -10.60
CA LYS A 430 18.91 -12.59 -11.91
C LYS A 430 17.96 -12.27 -13.05
N VAL A 431 18.56 -11.89 -14.17
CA VAL A 431 17.94 -11.90 -15.49
C VAL A 431 18.83 -12.70 -16.43
N PHE A 432 18.34 -13.85 -16.86
CA PHE A 432 18.95 -14.68 -17.90
C PHE A 432 18.29 -14.39 -19.24
N GLN A 433 19.12 -14.21 -20.27
CA GLN A 433 18.70 -14.13 -21.65
C GLN A 433 19.28 -15.33 -22.41
N ILE A 434 18.40 -16.17 -22.94
CA ILE A 434 18.78 -17.42 -23.62
C ILE A 434 18.31 -17.34 -25.08
N ALA A 435 19.25 -17.39 -26.01
CA ALA A 435 18.99 -17.13 -27.42
C ALA A 435 19.62 -18.21 -28.33
N ALA A 436 18.84 -18.69 -29.31
CA ALA A 436 19.32 -19.57 -30.36
C ALA A 436 18.83 -19.10 -31.74
N LYS A 437 19.63 -19.34 -32.79
CA LYS A 437 19.27 -18.93 -34.15
C LYS A 437 17.99 -19.64 -34.60
N GLY A 438 17.00 -18.87 -35.06
CA GLY A 438 15.70 -19.38 -35.50
C GLY A 438 14.66 -19.53 -34.37
N TYR A 439 15.04 -19.20 -33.13
CA TYR A 439 14.19 -19.29 -31.95
C TYR A 439 14.01 -17.92 -31.30
N ARG A 440 12.93 -17.77 -30.54
CA ARG A 440 12.67 -16.61 -29.69
C ARG A 440 13.68 -16.58 -28.56
N THR A 441 14.17 -15.39 -28.28
CA THR A 441 14.96 -15.16 -27.07
C THR A 441 14.05 -15.35 -25.87
N ARG A 442 14.47 -16.22 -24.94
CA ARG A 442 13.77 -16.47 -23.69
C ARG A 442 14.43 -15.68 -22.58
N ILE A 443 13.62 -14.90 -21.88
CA ILE A 443 14.01 -14.25 -20.63
C ILE A 443 13.54 -15.12 -19.47
N VAL A 444 14.43 -15.34 -18.52
CA VAL A 444 14.13 -15.96 -17.23
C VAL A 444 14.64 -15.04 -16.13
N ALA A 445 13.74 -14.51 -15.32
CA ALA A 445 14.09 -13.54 -14.28
C ALA A 445 13.56 -13.94 -12.90
N GLY A 446 14.19 -13.43 -11.85
CA GLY A 446 13.68 -13.58 -10.48
C GLY A 446 14.75 -13.99 -9.46
N PRO A 447 14.33 -14.20 -8.20
CA PRO A 447 15.22 -14.62 -7.12
C PRO A 447 15.67 -16.07 -7.32
N MET A 448 16.82 -16.43 -6.74
CA MET A 448 17.38 -17.78 -6.86
C MET A 448 16.41 -18.88 -6.35
N THR A 449 15.57 -18.57 -5.38
CA THR A 449 14.52 -19.46 -4.84
C THR A 449 13.40 -19.78 -5.83
N LEU A 450 13.19 -18.94 -6.85
CA LEU A 450 12.29 -19.22 -7.97
C LEU A 450 13.01 -20.00 -9.08
N LEU A 451 14.29 -19.67 -9.30
CA LEU A 451 15.07 -20.23 -10.38
C LEU A 451 15.52 -21.68 -10.10
N LEU A 452 15.66 -22.04 -8.82
CA LEU A 452 16.14 -23.34 -8.36
C LEU A 452 15.22 -23.94 -7.29
N GLN A 453 15.09 -25.26 -7.27
CA GLN A 453 14.48 -25.98 -6.17
C GLN A 453 15.48 -26.13 -4.99
N ASP A 454 15.75 -25.03 -4.29
CA ASP A 454 16.75 -25.04 -3.20
C ASP A 454 16.14 -25.41 -1.84
N SER A 455 14.82 -25.22 -1.65
CA SER A 455 14.13 -25.50 -0.38
C SER A 455 12.58 -25.48 -0.42
N GLY A 456 11.98 -25.41 -1.62
CA GLY A 456 10.52 -25.34 -1.81
C GLY A 456 9.91 -26.62 -2.39
N PRO A 457 8.57 -26.81 -2.27
CA PRO A 457 7.88 -27.94 -2.89
C PRO A 457 7.77 -27.80 -4.42
N MET A 458 8.10 -26.63 -4.97
CA MET A 458 8.04 -26.37 -6.41
C MET A 458 9.42 -26.51 -7.05
N LYS A 459 9.43 -27.08 -8.25
CA LYS A 459 10.61 -27.15 -9.10
C LYS A 459 10.98 -25.76 -9.61
N GLY A 460 12.27 -25.42 -9.58
CA GLY A 460 12.79 -24.17 -10.09
C GLY A 460 12.79 -24.12 -11.62
N VAL A 461 12.74 -22.90 -12.18
CA VAL A 461 12.65 -22.71 -13.64
C VAL A 461 13.88 -23.26 -14.39
N LEU A 462 15.06 -23.23 -13.76
CA LEU A 462 16.32 -23.70 -14.36
C LEU A 462 16.64 -25.17 -14.04
N ASP A 463 15.78 -25.85 -13.25
CA ASP A 463 15.96 -27.28 -12.96
C ASP A 463 15.60 -28.18 -14.16
N ASP A 464 14.86 -27.63 -15.13
CA ASP A 464 14.55 -28.26 -16.42
C ASP A 464 15.24 -27.53 -17.58
N PRO A 465 15.44 -28.20 -18.73
CA PRO A 465 15.88 -27.53 -19.94
C PRO A 465 14.96 -26.37 -20.31
N VAL A 466 15.55 -25.19 -20.50
CA VAL A 466 14.82 -24.03 -20.99
C VAL A 466 14.44 -24.25 -22.45
N VAL A 467 13.16 -24.49 -22.70
CA VAL A 467 12.62 -24.69 -24.04
C VAL A 467 12.48 -23.35 -24.75
N LEU A 468 13.14 -23.21 -25.90
CA LEU A 468 13.02 -22.05 -26.78
C LEU A 468 11.99 -22.32 -27.87
N GLU A 469 11.12 -21.34 -28.09
CA GLU A 469 10.07 -21.44 -29.11
C GLU A 469 10.59 -21.01 -30.49
N PRO A 470 10.30 -21.77 -31.57
CA PRO A 470 10.58 -21.32 -32.92
C PRO A 470 9.92 -19.96 -33.21
N VAL A 471 10.64 -19.07 -33.91
CA VAL A 471 10.14 -17.73 -34.28
C VAL A 471 8.79 -17.79 -35.00
N ALA A 472 8.55 -18.83 -35.79
CA ALA A 472 7.31 -19.04 -36.55
C ALA A 472 6.06 -19.31 -35.69
N ASN A 473 6.23 -19.76 -34.44
CA ASN A 473 5.11 -20.24 -33.61
C ASN A 473 4.53 -19.17 -32.69
N VAL A 474 5.30 -18.12 -32.38
CA VAL A 474 4.91 -17.08 -31.41
C VAL A 474 5.05 -15.69 -32.06
N PRO A 475 3.99 -14.86 -32.05
CA PRO A 475 4.04 -13.47 -32.52
C PRO A 475 5.17 -12.67 -31.84
N ASP A 476 5.75 -11.69 -32.56
CA ASP A 476 6.88 -10.88 -32.05
C ASP A 476 6.55 -10.12 -30.77
N ASP A 477 5.30 -9.71 -30.63
CA ASP A 477 4.74 -8.90 -29.55
C ASP A 477 4.27 -9.72 -28.35
N MET A 478 4.31 -11.06 -28.41
CA MET A 478 3.82 -11.93 -27.35
C MET A 478 4.92 -12.82 -26.75
N ILE A 479 4.72 -13.18 -25.49
CA ILE A 479 5.57 -14.08 -24.72
C ILE A 479 4.77 -15.34 -24.38
N PRO A 480 5.35 -16.54 -24.59
CA PRO A 480 4.72 -17.79 -24.19
C PRO A 480 4.93 -18.05 -22.70
N LEU A 481 3.84 -18.30 -21.97
CA LEU A 481 3.87 -18.71 -20.57
C LEU A 481 3.49 -20.19 -20.45
N THR A 482 4.29 -20.95 -19.72
CA THR A 482 4.03 -22.37 -19.43
C THR A 482 2.85 -22.53 -18.48
N ALA A 483 2.20 -23.69 -18.53
CA ALA A 483 1.16 -24.04 -17.58
C ALA A 483 1.66 -23.94 -16.14
N GLY A 484 0.78 -23.58 -15.21
CA GLY A 484 1.14 -23.44 -13.81
C GLY A 484 0.03 -22.83 -12.96
N MET A 485 0.39 -22.45 -11.74
CA MET A 485 -0.56 -21.93 -10.77
C MET A 485 -0.64 -20.39 -10.84
N GLY A 486 -1.84 -19.85 -10.99
CA GLY A 486 -2.18 -18.45 -10.77
C GLY A 486 -2.88 -18.29 -9.43
N PHE A 487 -2.39 -17.38 -8.59
CA PHE A 487 -2.88 -17.26 -7.21
C PHE A 487 -4.14 -16.39 -7.11
N PRO A 488 -5.07 -16.75 -6.22
CA PRO A 488 -6.09 -15.82 -5.77
C PRO A 488 -5.44 -14.65 -5.04
N VAL A 489 -6.09 -13.49 -5.08
CA VAL A 489 -5.62 -12.24 -4.46
C VAL A 489 -6.43 -11.91 -3.20
N THR A 490 -6.06 -10.84 -2.52
CA THR A 490 -6.72 -10.36 -1.30
C THR A 490 -8.25 -10.37 -1.39
N GLY A 491 -8.91 -10.82 -0.33
CA GLY A 491 -10.38 -10.83 -0.22
C GLY A 491 -11.04 -12.02 -0.91
N MET A 492 -10.32 -12.78 -1.73
CA MET A 492 -10.85 -14.03 -2.26
C MET A 492 -10.93 -15.11 -1.18
N LYS A 493 -11.94 -15.98 -1.29
CA LYS A 493 -12.08 -17.14 -0.42
C LYS A 493 -11.01 -18.19 -0.74
N PHE A 494 -10.23 -18.56 0.27
CA PHE A 494 -9.26 -19.66 0.19
C PHE A 494 -9.90 -20.97 0.64
N ALA A 495 -10.51 -21.70 -0.28
CA ALA A 495 -11.10 -23.02 0.01
C ALA A 495 -10.15 -24.15 -0.43
N PHE A 496 -10.01 -25.15 0.43
CA PHE A 496 -9.34 -26.44 0.17
C PHE A 496 -10.34 -27.55 -0.12
N ASP A 497 -11.60 -27.20 -0.42
CA ASP A 497 -12.60 -28.17 -0.76
C ASP A 497 -12.33 -28.66 -2.19
N GLY A 498 -11.65 -29.80 -2.29
CA GLY A 498 -11.47 -30.56 -3.55
C GLY A 498 -12.77 -30.99 -4.24
N SER A 499 -13.90 -30.34 -3.93
CA SER A 499 -15.21 -30.43 -4.58
C SER A 499 -15.39 -29.48 -5.76
N ALA A 500 -14.51 -28.49 -5.96
CA ALA A 500 -14.49 -27.77 -7.24
C ALA A 500 -14.07 -28.77 -8.33
N SER A 501 -14.96 -29.01 -9.30
CA SER A 501 -14.66 -29.97 -10.39
C SER A 501 -13.43 -29.57 -11.22
N GLU A 502 -13.04 -28.29 -11.16
CA GLU A 502 -11.84 -27.71 -11.76
C GLU A 502 -11.29 -26.58 -10.84
N ASP A 503 -10.09 -26.76 -10.31
CA ASP A 503 -9.35 -25.73 -9.56
C ASP A 503 -8.98 -24.57 -10.50
N PRO A 504 -9.58 -23.37 -10.34
CA PRO A 504 -9.36 -22.27 -11.27
C PRO A 504 -7.93 -21.71 -11.20
N SER A 505 -7.16 -22.01 -10.15
CA SER A 505 -5.76 -21.60 -10.03
C SER A 505 -4.85 -22.28 -11.05
N GLN A 506 -5.22 -23.46 -11.58
CA GLN A 506 -4.42 -24.17 -12.57
C GLN A 506 -4.68 -23.63 -13.97
N VAL A 507 -3.76 -22.82 -14.50
CA VAL A 507 -3.85 -22.30 -15.87
C VAL A 507 -3.04 -23.15 -16.83
N SER A 508 -3.61 -23.41 -18.00
CA SER A 508 -2.92 -24.03 -19.13
C SER A 508 -1.90 -23.07 -19.74
N ARG A 509 -1.08 -23.56 -20.69
CA ARG A 509 -0.18 -22.72 -21.47
C ARG A 509 -0.97 -21.64 -22.22
N PHE A 510 -0.43 -20.41 -22.25
CA PHE A 510 -1.02 -19.29 -22.96
C PHE A 510 0.07 -18.34 -23.49
N LEU A 511 -0.31 -17.41 -24.36
CA LEU A 511 0.54 -16.31 -24.78
C LEU A 511 0.01 -15.01 -24.18
N MET A 512 0.88 -14.13 -23.74
CA MET A 512 0.53 -12.79 -23.24
C MET A 512 1.34 -11.74 -23.99
N ASP A 513 0.75 -10.58 -24.22
CA ASP A 513 1.47 -9.45 -24.78
C ASP A 513 2.67 -9.08 -23.89
N ARG A 514 3.81 -8.83 -24.53
CA ARG A 514 5.05 -8.45 -23.84
C ARG A 514 4.90 -7.13 -23.08
N PHE A 515 4.08 -6.24 -23.62
CA PHE A 515 3.83 -4.88 -23.17
C PHE A 515 2.31 -4.64 -23.08
N GLU A 516 1.94 -3.56 -22.40
CA GLU A 516 0.61 -2.97 -22.47
C GLU A 516 0.27 -2.55 -23.91
N VAL A 517 -1.02 -2.47 -24.25
CA VAL A 517 -1.44 -1.96 -25.55
C VAL A 517 -1.06 -0.49 -25.68
N SER A 518 -0.29 -0.12 -26.70
CA SER A 518 0.14 1.26 -26.92
C SER A 518 -0.93 2.12 -27.62
N ASN A 519 -0.81 3.44 -27.51
CA ASN A 519 -1.64 4.39 -28.24
C ASN A 519 -1.60 4.14 -29.76
N ALA A 520 -0.42 3.93 -30.36
CA ALA A 520 -0.29 3.62 -31.78
C ALA A 520 -0.99 2.31 -32.19
N GLN A 521 -1.00 1.31 -31.30
CA GLN A 521 -1.72 0.07 -31.55
C GLN A 521 -3.24 0.32 -31.49
N PHE A 522 -3.72 1.02 -30.47
CA PHE A 522 -5.14 1.36 -30.33
C PHE A 522 -5.65 2.29 -31.44
N GLN A 523 -4.80 3.18 -31.97
CA GLN A 523 -5.15 4.05 -33.10
C GLN A 523 -5.55 3.25 -34.33
N LYS A 524 -4.95 2.07 -34.57
CA LYS A 524 -5.33 1.19 -35.68
C LYS A 524 -6.76 0.67 -35.55
N PHE A 525 -7.24 0.46 -34.32
CA PHE A 525 -8.63 0.09 -34.05
C PHE A 525 -9.58 1.26 -34.33
N VAL A 526 -9.21 2.47 -33.90
CA VAL A 526 -9.98 3.71 -34.19
C VAL A 526 -10.06 3.94 -35.70
N ASP A 527 -8.92 3.92 -36.39
CA ASP A 527 -8.80 4.19 -37.84
C ASP A 527 -9.54 3.13 -38.68
N ALA A 528 -9.67 1.90 -38.17
CA ALA A 528 -10.44 0.82 -38.79
C ALA A 528 -11.96 0.91 -38.55
N GLY A 529 -12.45 1.96 -37.88
CA GLY A 529 -13.87 2.13 -37.55
C GLY A 529 -14.34 1.24 -36.40
N GLY A 530 -13.44 0.87 -35.49
CA GLY A 530 -13.70 -0.07 -34.40
C GLY A 530 -14.89 0.28 -33.49
N TYR A 531 -15.16 1.58 -33.28
CA TYR A 531 -16.30 2.07 -32.50
C TYR A 531 -17.65 1.95 -33.22
N SER A 532 -17.66 1.67 -34.51
CA SER A 532 -18.88 1.57 -35.33
C SER A 532 -19.12 0.14 -35.85
N ASP A 533 -18.17 -0.78 -35.65
CA ASP A 533 -18.29 -2.15 -36.12
C ASP A 533 -18.93 -3.05 -35.04
N PRO A 534 -20.19 -3.50 -35.24
CA PRO A 534 -20.91 -4.27 -34.23
C PRO A 534 -20.28 -5.62 -33.89
N ARG A 535 -19.36 -6.13 -34.73
CA ARG A 535 -18.69 -7.41 -34.50
C ARG A 535 -17.79 -7.40 -33.26
N TYR A 536 -17.32 -6.23 -32.82
CA TYR A 536 -16.43 -6.09 -31.68
C TYR A 536 -17.18 -5.83 -30.36
N TRP A 537 -18.45 -5.43 -30.42
CA TRP A 537 -19.25 -5.01 -29.28
C TRP A 537 -20.32 -6.04 -28.92
N THR A 538 -19.88 -7.23 -28.49
CA THR A 538 -20.79 -8.34 -28.18
C THR A 538 -21.16 -8.46 -26.71
N ASP A 539 -20.48 -7.74 -25.82
CA ASP A 539 -20.80 -7.74 -24.39
C ASP A 539 -21.99 -6.81 -24.14
N ARG A 540 -22.89 -7.17 -23.22
CA ARG A 540 -24.00 -6.31 -22.81
C ARG A 540 -23.45 -5.09 -22.07
N ILE A 541 -23.79 -3.91 -22.56
CA ILE A 541 -23.44 -2.62 -21.95
C ILE A 541 -24.70 -2.05 -21.30
N GLU A 542 -24.59 -1.63 -20.05
CA GLU A 542 -25.65 -0.94 -19.33
C GLU A 542 -25.15 0.40 -18.80
N ARG A 543 -26.00 1.43 -18.86
CA ARG A 543 -25.73 2.75 -18.29
C ARG A 543 -26.98 3.20 -17.53
N ASN A 544 -26.83 3.54 -16.25
CA ASN A 544 -27.94 3.92 -15.37
C ASN A 544 -29.08 2.86 -15.39
N GLY A 545 -28.71 1.57 -15.37
CA GLY A 545 -29.65 0.44 -15.39
C GLY A 545 -30.38 0.21 -16.72
N LYS A 546 -30.00 0.89 -17.82
CA LYS A 546 -30.59 0.70 -19.15
C LYS A 546 -29.59 0.11 -20.14
N PRO A 547 -30.00 -0.84 -20.99
CA PRO A 547 -29.14 -1.38 -22.02
C PRO A 547 -28.80 -0.30 -23.06
N VAL A 548 -27.55 -0.30 -23.53
CA VAL A 548 -27.06 0.58 -24.60
C VAL A 548 -27.09 -0.19 -25.92
N ASP A 549 -27.65 0.40 -26.98
CA ASP A 549 -27.62 -0.17 -28.32
C ASP A 549 -26.21 -0.02 -28.93
N VAL A 550 -25.81 -1.00 -29.74
CA VAL A 550 -24.53 -0.98 -30.45
C VAL A 550 -24.43 0.25 -31.36
N ALA A 551 -25.55 0.72 -31.91
CA ALA A 551 -25.61 1.94 -32.71
C ALA A 551 -25.17 3.21 -31.94
N ASP A 552 -25.31 3.21 -30.61
CA ASP A 552 -25.04 4.37 -29.76
C ASP A 552 -23.62 4.37 -29.18
N ILE A 553 -22.84 3.30 -29.39
CA ILE A 553 -21.50 3.11 -28.81
C ILE A 553 -20.53 4.23 -29.21
N ALA A 554 -20.56 4.64 -30.47
CA ALA A 554 -19.70 5.72 -30.96
C ALA A 554 -20.00 7.07 -30.29
N GLY A 555 -21.23 7.28 -29.79
CA GLY A 555 -21.60 8.45 -29.00
C GLY A 555 -21.42 8.27 -27.48
N LEU A 556 -21.30 7.02 -27.01
CA LEU A 556 -21.05 6.70 -25.61
C LEU A 556 -19.56 6.88 -25.25
N PHE A 557 -18.67 6.35 -26.08
CA PHE A 557 -17.23 6.33 -25.83
C PHE A 557 -16.50 7.35 -26.68
N VAL A 558 -16.51 8.58 -26.20
CA VAL A 558 -15.92 9.73 -26.88
C VAL A 558 -14.70 10.27 -26.16
N ASP A 559 -13.83 10.91 -26.92
CA ASP A 559 -12.66 11.64 -26.46
C ASP A 559 -13.03 13.05 -25.96
N ARG A 560 -12.04 13.86 -25.58
CA ARG A 560 -12.25 15.23 -25.04
C ARG A 560 -12.92 16.18 -26.03
N THR A 561 -12.91 15.85 -27.32
CA THR A 561 -13.50 16.64 -28.42
C THR A 561 -14.81 16.05 -28.93
N ASN A 562 -15.38 15.10 -28.17
CA ASN A 562 -16.63 14.42 -28.50
C ASN A 562 -16.56 13.58 -29.80
N ARG A 563 -15.38 13.02 -30.10
CA ARG A 563 -15.17 12.07 -31.22
C ARG A 563 -14.95 10.66 -30.68
N PRO A 564 -15.29 9.60 -31.43
CA PRO A 564 -15.03 8.23 -30.96
C PRO A 564 -13.53 7.99 -30.71
N GLY A 565 -13.20 7.52 -29.51
CA GLY A 565 -11.81 7.30 -29.08
C GLY A 565 -11.65 7.33 -27.57
N PRO A 566 -10.48 6.92 -27.04
CA PRO A 566 -10.17 6.93 -25.60
C PRO A 566 -10.41 8.29 -24.92
N ALA A 567 -10.77 8.31 -23.65
CA ALA A 567 -11.14 9.53 -22.92
C ALA A 567 -9.99 10.53 -22.75
N THR A 568 -8.74 10.08 -22.92
CA THR A 568 -7.54 10.92 -22.81
C THR A 568 -7.13 11.57 -24.14
N TRP A 569 -7.80 11.22 -25.24
CA TRP A 569 -7.44 11.64 -26.59
C TRP A 569 -8.18 12.92 -27.02
N GLU A 570 -7.78 13.45 -28.17
CA GLU A 570 -8.41 14.60 -28.82
C GLU A 570 -8.51 14.35 -30.33
N VAL A 571 -9.61 14.79 -30.95
CA VAL A 571 -9.90 14.66 -32.39
C VAL A 571 -9.73 13.25 -32.98
N GLY A 572 -9.98 12.21 -32.18
CA GLY A 572 -9.81 10.81 -32.53
C GLY A 572 -8.34 10.36 -32.61
N ARG A 573 -7.42 11.13 -32.02
CA ARG A 573 -5.97 10.91 -32.04
C ARG A 573 -5.36 10.94 -30.65
N PHE A 574 -4.35 10.10 -30.43
CA PHE A 574 -3.56 10.15 -29.20
C PHE A 574 -2.73 11.44 -29.11
N PRO A 575 -2.31 11.85 -27.90
CA PRO A 575 -1.46 13.03 -27.71
C PRO A 575 -0.15 12.97 -28.49
N ASP A 576 0.31 14.11 -29.04
CA ASP A 576 1.53 14.17 -29.83
C ASP A 576 2.76 13.63 -29.06
N GLY A 577 3.50 12.73 -29.69
CA GLY A 577 4.71 12.12 -29.11
C GLY A 577 4.45 11.00 -28.09
N GLU A 578 3.19 10.57 -27.92
CA GLU A 578 2.81 9.46 -27.04
C GLU A 578 2.47 8.16 -27.78
N ASP A 579 3.00 7.93 -28.99
CA ASP A 579 2.65 6.76 -29.81
C ASP A 579 3.02 5.41 -29.16
N ASP A 580 4.11 5.40 -28.40
CA ASP A 580 4.64 4.25 -27.66
C ASP A 580 4.33 4.28 -26.16
N TYR A 581 3.43 5.15 -25.72
CA TYR A 581 2.85 5.12 -24.38
C TYR A 581 1.66 4.16 -24.34
N PRO A 582 1.32 3.58 -23.17
CA PRO A 582 0.12 2.76 -23.06
C PRO A 582 -1.11 3.57 -23.42
N VAL A 583 -2.10 2.91 -24.02
CA VAL A 583 -3.43 3.52 -24.19
C VAL A 583 -4.07 3.73 -22.81
N ARG A 584 -4.62 4.93 -22.61
CA ARG A 584 -5.17 5.39 -21.33
C ARG A 584 -6.60 5.86 -21.48
N GLY A 585 -7.39 5.73 -20.42
CA GLY A 585 -8.78 6.20 -20.40
C GLY A 585 -9.69 5.37 -21.27
N VAL A 586 -9.49 4.05 -21.22
CA VAL A 586 -10.29 3.05 -21.92
C VAL A 586 -11.11 2.24 -20.92
N SER A 587 -12.38 2.05 -21.25
CA SER A 587 -13.29 1.20 -20.49
C SER A 587 -12.97 -0.27 -20.68
N TRP A 588 -13.51 -1.12 -19.82
CA TRP A 588 -13.41 -2.57 -19.99
C TRP A 588 -14.01 -3.02 -21.34
N TYR A 589 -15.09 -2.38 -21.77
CA TYR A 589 -15.75 -2.68 -23.04
C TYR A 589 -14.89 -2.28 -24.25
N GLU A 590 -14.24 -1.12 -24.23
CA GLU A 590 -13.29 -0.71 -25.26
C GLU A 590 -12.10 -1.68 -25.33
N ALA A 591 -11.57 -2.10 -24.18
CA ALA A 591 -10.50 -3.08 -24.11
C ALA A 591 -10.90 -4.44 -24.72
N ARG A 592 -12.12 -4.91 -24.42
CA ARG A 592 -12.70 -6.13 -25.03
C ARG A 592 -12.91 -6.00 -26.53
N ALA A 593 -13.42 -4.87 -27.00
CA ALA A 593 -13.65 -4.61 -28.42
C ALA A 593 -12.32 -4.59 -29.19
N TYR A 594 -11.31 -3.90 -28.66
CA TYR A 594 -9.95 -3.92 -29.22
C TYR A 594 -9.36 -5.33 -29.25
N ALA A 595 -9.46 -6.09 -28.15
CA ALA A 595 -8.93 -7.45 -28.08
C ALA A 595 -9.53 -8.32 -29.19
N ARG A 596 -10.86 -8.25 -29.41
CA ARG A 596 -11.54 -8.94 -30.52
C ARG A 596 -11.06 -8.47 -31.89
N PHE A 597 -10.85 -7.16 -32.08
CA PHE A 597 -10.35 -6.60 -33.33
C PHE A 597 -9.02 -7.21 -33.76
N ILE A 598 -8.12 -7.45 -32.80
CA ILE A 598 -6.82 -8.09 -33.06
C ILE A 598 -6.82 -9.62 -32.88
N GLY A 599 -7.98 -10.23 -32.66
CA GLY A 599 -8.11 -11.69 -32.49
C GLY A 599 -7.45 -12.23 -31.20
N LYS A 600 -7.42 -11.44 -30.14
CA LYS A 600 -6.93 -11.77 -28.80
C LYS A 600 -8.05 -11.64 -27.77
N GLU A 601 -7.74 -11.88 -26.49
CA GLU A 601 -8.65 -11.70 -25.35
C GLU A 601 -7.98 -10.92 -24.22
N LEU A 602 -8.77 -10.48 -23.23
CA LEU A 602 -8.22 -10.01 -21.94
C LEU A 602 -7.83 -11.23 -21.08
N PRO A 603 -6.77 -11.14 -20.25
CA PRO A 603 -6.41 -12.21 -19.33
C PRO A 603 -7.53 -12.44 -18.30
N THR A 604 -7.63 -13.67 -17.78
CA THR A 604 -8.28 -13.87 -16.47
C THR A 604 -7.35 -13.42 -15.36
N LEU A 605 -7.90 -13.18 -14.17
CA LEU A 605 -7.14 -12.95 -12.94
C LEU A 605 -6.06 -14.01 -12.73
N TYR A 606 -6.39 -15.29 -12.95
CA TYR A 606 -5.46 -16.40 -12.77
C TYR A 606 -4.33 -16.39 -13.81
N HIS A 607 -4.61 -16.06 -15.07
CA HIS A 607 -3.57 -15.92 -16.09
C HIS A 607 -2.67 -14.70 -15.82
N TRP A 608 -3.25 -13.58 -15.37
CA TRP A 608 -2.51 -12.39 -14.98
C TRP A 608 -1.59 -12.66 -13.78
N SER A 609 -2.14 -13.29 -12.74
CA SER A 609 -1.41 -13.69 -11.52
C SER A 609 -0.35 -14.76 -11.80
N ARG A 610 -0.56 -15.68 -12.76
CA ARG A 610 0.49 -16.61 -13.21
C ARG A 610 1.67 -15.89 -13.87
N ALA A 611 1.41 -14.79 -14.59
CA ALA A 611 2.46 -13.97 -15.19
C ALA A 611 3.23 -13.14 -14.14
N THR A 612 2.68 -12.99 -12.93
CA THR A 612 3.23 -12.28 -11.78
C THR A 612 3.05 -13.09 -10.49
N PRO A 613 3.84 -14.16 -10.23
CA PRO A 613 3.56 -15.08 -9.12
C PRO A 613 3.93 -14.51 -7.73
N THR A 614 3.37 -13.35 -7.37
CA THR A 614 3.82 -12.45 -6.29
C THR A 614 3.78 -13.07 -4.90
N LEU A 615 2.98 -14.12 -4.70
CA LEU A 615 2.89 -14.87 -3.45
C LEU A 615 4.22 -15.55 -3.05
N PHE A 616 5.05 -15.98 -4.01
CA PHE A 616 6.30 -16.70 -3.74
C PHE A 616 7.56 -15.87 -3.93
N LEU A 617 7.41 -14.59 -4.27
CA LEU A 617 8.50 -13.75 -4.78
C LEU A 617 8.87 -12.60 -3.84
N SER A 618 8.50 -12.70 -2.57
CA SER A 618 8.32 -11.53 -1.71
C SER A 618 9.56 -10.69 -1.41
N ASP A 619 10.78 -11.26 -1.35
CA ASP A 619 12.01 -10.48 -1.20
C ASP A 619 12.34 -9.73 -2.51
N TRP A 620 12.01 -10.31 -3.66
CA TRP A 620 12.19 -9.70 -4.99
C TRP A 620 11.09 -8.71 -5.33
N LEU A 621 9.94 -8.80 -4.67
CA LEU A 621 8.78 -7.96 -4.96
C LEU A 621 9.07 -6.47 -4.73
N GLY A 622 9.83 -6.13 -3.68
CA GLY A 622 10.33 -4.77 -3.46
C GLY A 622 11.21 -4.31 -4.62
N THR A 623 12.15 -5.14 -5.07
CA THR A 623 12.99 -4.86 -6.23
C THR A 623 12.16 -4.70 -7.51
N LEU A 624 11.15 -5.54 -7.74
CA LEU A 624 10.27 -5.41 -8.90
C LEU A 624 9.55 -4.05 -8.87
N VAL A 625 8.94 -3.69 -7.73
CA VAL A 625 8.25 -2.39 -7.55
C VAL A 625 9.21 -1.22 -7.79
N GLU A 626 10.41 -1.23 -7.21
CA GLU A 626 11.43 -0.19 -7.38
C GLU A 626 11.88 -0.01 -8.85
N HIS A 627 11.87 -1.09 -9.63
CA HIS A 627 12.28 -1.10 -11.02
C HIS A 627 11.12 -0.95 -12.02
N SER A 628 9.88 -0.84 -11.53
CA SER A 628 8.66 -0.70 -12.34
C SER A 628 8.07 0.71 -12.24
N ASN A 629 6.95 0.97 -12.93
CA ASN A 629 6.37 2.31 -13.06
C ASN A 629 5.07 2.49 -12.25
N VAL A 630 5.02 1.96 -11.02
CA VAL A 630 3.90 2.16 -10.08
C VAL A 630 4.21 3.30 -9.13
N ASN A 631 3.21 4.12 -8.77
CA ASN A 631 3.38 5.25 -7.84
C ASN A 631 4.51 6.25 -8.21
N THR A 632 4.75 6.47 -9.50
CA THR A 632 5.79 7.38 -10.03
C THR A 632 5.24 8.72 -10.51
N GLU A 633 3.92 8.89 -10.45
CA GLU A 633 3.12 10.03 -10.90
C GLU A 633 3.11 10.29 -12.41
N LYS A 634 3.94 9.59 -13.19
CA LYS A 634 4.11 9.82 -14.62
C LYS A 634 4.09 8.51 -15.39
N PHE A 635 3.26 8.49 -16.43
CA PHE A 635 3.28 7.40 -17.40
C PHE A 635 4.57 7.44 -18.22
N GLN A 636 4.98 6.27 -18.69
CA GLN A 636 6.21 6.07 -19.45
C GLN A 636 5.90 5.29 -20.73
N ARG A 637 6.87 5.27 -21.65
CA ARG A 637 6.79 4.43 -22.85
C ARG A 637 6.69 2.97 -22.42
N VAL A 638 5.90 2.17 -23.13
CA VAL A 638 5.80 0.74 -22.84
C VAL A 638 7.16 0.09 -22.98
N GLY A 639 7.55 -0.73 -22.02
CA GLY A 639 8.86 -1.37 -21.92
C GLY A 639 10.01 -0.48 -21.48
N GLN A 640 9.75 0.77 -21.07
CA GLN A 640 10.79 1.67 -20.57
C GLN A 640 11.28 1.26 -19.17
N SER A 641 10.41 0.67 -18.35
CA SER A 641 10.77 0.21 -17.03
C SER A 641 11.68 -1.01 -17.09
N THR A 642 12.60 -1.15 -16.13
CA THR A 642 13.50 -2.32 -16.05
C THR A 642 12.88 -3.51 -15.32
N GLY A 643 11.72 -3.29 -14.69
CA GLY A 643 10.95 -4.29 -13.97
C GLY A 643 10.28 -5.26 -14.94
N ILE A 644 10.79 -6.49 -14.95
CA ILE A 644 10.33 -7.61 -15.77
C ILE A 644 9.86 -8.76 -14.90
N SER A 645 8.78 -9.41 -15.31
CA SER A 645 8.29 -10.62 -14.68
C SER A 645 9.24 -11.81 -14.92
N PRO A 646 9.04 -12.94 -14.20
CA PRO A 646 9.91 -14.10 -14.37
C PRO A 646 9.99 -14.65 -15.79
N ASP A 647 8.92 -14.45 -16.55
CA ASP A 647 8.79 -14.91 -17.93
C ASP A 647 9.23 -13.85 -18.97
N GLY A 648 9.63 -12.65 -18.54
CA GLY A 648 10.04 -11.56 -19.41
C GLY A 648 8.90 -10.67 -19.92
N ILE A 649 7.82 -10.56 -19.16
CA ILE A 649 6.74 -9.59 -19.42
C ILE A 649 7.08 -8.27 -18.71
N TYR A 650 6.90 -7.15 -19.39
CA TYR A 650 7.21 -5.82 -18.86
C TYR A 650 5.96 -5.13 -18.32
N ASP A 651 6.17 -4.12 -17.46
CA ASP A 651 5.13 -3.18 -16.99
C ASP A 651 3.92 -3.87 -16.34
N LEU A 652 4.09 -5.03 -15.71
CA LEU A 652 2.98 -5.65 -14.95
C LEU A 652 2.74 -4.96 -13.60
N CYS A 653 3.77 -4.25 -13.10
CA CYS A 653 3.70 -3.47 -11.87
C CYS A 653 3.64 -1.99 -12.23
N GLY A 654 2.44 -1.48 -12.46
CA GLY A 654 2.25 -0.09 -12.88
C GLY A 654 2.52 0.17 -14.36
N ASN A 655 2.79 1.44 -14.64
CA ASN A 655 2.38 2.19 -15.82
C ASN A 655 0.86 2.39 -15.86
N VAL A 656 0.05 1.45 -16.35
CA VAL A 656 -1.42 1.49 -16.21
C VAL A 656 -1.98 0.28 -15.47
N SER A 657 -3.07 0.46 -14.74
CA SER A 657 -3.80 -0.65 -14.14
C SER A 657 -4.64 -1.33 -15.20
N GLU A 658 -4.64 -2.65 -15.18
CA GLU A 658 -5.02 -3.45 -16.35
C GLU A 658 -6.35 -4.13 -16.17
N TRP A 659 -7.21 -4.01 -17.17
CA TRP A 659 -8.46 -4.76 -17.22
C TRP A 659 -8.23 -6.26 -17.37
N VAL A 660 -8.87 -7.05 -16.51
CA VAL A 660 -9.00 -8.51 -16.65
C VAL A 660 -10.46 -8.90 -16.94
N ILE A 661 -10.69 -10.13 -17.39
CA ILE A 661 -12.03 -10.56 -17.84
C ILE A 661 -13.03 -10.77 -16.70
N ASN A 662 -12.54 -11.10 -15.50
CA ASN A 662 -13.37 -11.49 -14.36
C ASN A 662 -14.22 -10.33 -13.84
N SER A 663 -15.42 -10.65 -13.37
CA SER A 663 -16.35 -9.71 -12.73
C SER A 663 -16.36 -9.84 -11.21
N VAL A 664 -16.78 -8.78 -10.53
CA VAL A 664 -17.14 -8.80 -9.10
C VAL A 664 -18.49 -8.10 -9.00
N GLY A 665 -19.58 -8.86 -8.81
CA GLY A 665 -20.92 -8.32 -9.01
C GLY A 665 -21.13 -7.80 -10.43
N ASP A 666 -21.58 -6.55 -10.55
CA ASP A 666 -21.73 -5.79 -11.80
C ASP A 666 -20.41 -5.15 -12.29
N LYS A 667 -19.42 -5.03 -11.40
CA LYS A 667 -18.08 -4.47 -11.68
C LYS A 667 -17.15 -5.43 -12.42
N ARG A 668 -15.98 -4.93 -12.81
CA ARG A 668 -14.86 -5.70 -13.40
C ARG A 668 -13.60 -5.52 -12.59
N LEU A 669 -12.70 -6.50 -12.70
CA LEU A 669 -11.42 -6.44 -12.00
C LEU A 669 -10.37 -5.67 -12.78
N SER A 670 -9.57 -4.91 -12.04
CA SER A 670 -8.34 -4.27 -12.51
C SER A 670 -7.17 -4.66 -11.61
N MET A 671 -6.03 -4.98 -12.24
CA MET A 671 -4.82 -5.51 -11.60
C MET A 671 -3.60 -4.63 -11.92
N GLY A 672 -2.48 -4.83 -11.21
CA GLY A 672 -1.18 -4.26 -11.59
C GLY A 672 -0.84 -2.90 -10.97
N GLY A 673 -1.85 -2.13 -10.55
CA GLY A 673 -1.66 -0.73 -10.15
C GLY A 673 -1.27 0.15 -11.34
N SER A 674 -1.06 1.46 -11.13
CA SER A 674 -0.62 2.38 -12.18
C SER A 674 0.45 3.33 -11.67
N ALA A 675 1.02 4.13 -12.57
CA ALA A 675 1.87 5.27 -12.21
C ALA A 675 1.19 6.24 -11.24
N LEU A 676 -0.14 6.26 -11.20
CA LEU A 676 -0.93 7.18 -10.40
C LEU A 676 -1.42 6.59 -9.07
N GLU A 677 -1.34 5.27 -8.90
CA GLU A 677 -1.82 4.56 -7.72
C GLU A 677 -0.66 4.18 -6.79
N LEU A 678 -0.94 4.06 -5.49
CA LEU A 678 0.04 3.62 -4.50
C LEU A 678 0.56 2.21 -4.82
N ALA A 679 1.84 1.96 -4.51
CA ALA A 679 2.52 0.72 -4.91
C ALA A 679 1.82 -0.56 -4.42
N TYR A 680 1.15 -0.52 -3.27
CA TYR A 680 0.41 -1.69 -2.76
C TYR A 680 -0.75 -2.13 -3.65
N PHE A 681 -1.29 -1.25 -4.52
CA PHE A 681 -2.37 -1.60 -5.45
C PHE A 681 -1.93 -2.64 -6.49
N PHE A 682 -0.62 -2.79 -6.71
CA PHE A 682 -0.06 -3.78 -7.62
C PHE A 682 -0.61 -5.19 -7.39
N ASN A 683 -0.74 -5.58 -6.11
CA ASN A 683 -1.11 -6.92 -5.69
C ASN A 683 -2.55 -7.07 -5.22
N GLN A 684 -3.39 -6.05 -5.40
CA GLN A 684 -4.79 -6.06 -4.99
C GLN A 684 -5.71 -6.23 -6.21
N ALA A 685 -6.78 -7.02 -6.05
CA ALA A 685 -7.89 -6.98 -6.99
C ALA A 685 -8.75 -5.75 -6.72
N ASN A 686 -8.85 -4.88 -7.72
CA ASN A 686 -9.70 -3.69 -7.64
C ASN A 686 -10.98 -3.93 -8.42
N ALA A 687 -12.13 -3.93 -7.75
CA ALA A 687 -13.43 -3.93 -8.40
C ALA A 687 -13.78 -2.52 -8.87
N VAL A 688 -13.88 -2.34 -10.18
CA VAL A 688 -14.07 -1.04 -10.84
C VAL A 688 -15.28 -1.12 -11.77
N ASP A 689 -16.06 -0.05 -11.85
CA ASP A 689 -17.13 0.09 -12.85
C ASP A 689 -16.55 -0.18 -14.27
N PRO A 690 -17.13 -1.10 -15.07
CA PRO A 690 -16.64 -1.40 -16.41
C PRO A 690 -16.68 -0.22 -17.39
N LEU A 691 -17.47 0.84 -17.11
CA LEU A 691 -17.52 2.09 -17.84
C LEU A 691 -16.46 3.11 -17.39
N ASN A 692 -15.68 2.82 -16.35
CA ASN A 692 -14.64 3.73 -15.87
C ASN A 692 -13.56 3.92 -16.95
N ARG A 693 -13.30 5.19 -17.30
CA ARG A 693 -12.33 5.60 -18.32
C ARG A 693 -11.29 6.57 -17.74
N SER A 694 -10.90 6.36 -16.50
CA SER A 694 -9.82 7.15 -15.89
C SER A 694 -8.48 6.90 -16.61
N PRO A 695 -7.57 7.89 -16.66
CA PRO A 695 -6.30 7.80 -17.37
C PRO A 695 -5.33 6.75 -16.79
N GLN A 696 -5.57 6.30 -15.56
CA GLN A 696 -4.85 5.18 -14.95
C GLN A 696 -5.26 3.81 -15.50
N ARG A 697 -6.33 3.72 -16.31
CA ARG A 697 -6.82 2.45 -16.86
C ARG A 697 -6.31 2.22 -18.27
N GLY A 698 -5.72 1.05 -18.45
CA GLY A 698 -5.37 0.46 -19.73
C GLY A 698 -5.50 -1.06 -19.66
N PHE A 699 -4.78 -1.78 -20.52
CA PHE A 699 -4.90 -3.23 -20.59
C PHE A 699 -3.79 -3.84 -21.45
N ARG A 700 -3.64 -5.16 -21.33
CA ARG A 700 -2.89 -6.01 -22.25
C ARG A 700 -3.75 -7.18 -22.71
N CYS A 701 -3.34 -7.86 -23.77
CA CYS A 701 -4.08 -9.00 -24.28
C CYS A 701 -3.33 -10.34 -24.12
N VAL A 702 -4.08 -11.42 -24.24
CA VAL A 702 -3.63 -12.80 -24.25
C VAL A 702 -4.19 -13.56 -25.44
N ARG A 703 -3.53 -14.67 -25.78
CA ARG A 703 -4.01 -15.63 -26.78
C ARG A 703 -3.85 -17.03 -26.22
N TYR A 704 -4.90 -17.83 -26.38
CA TYR A 704 -4.95 -19.21 -25.94
C TYR A 704 -4.78 -20.14 -27.14
N PRO A 705 -3.66 -20.88 -27.26
CA PRO A 705 -3.53 -21.98 -28.23
C PRO A 705 -4.62 -23.04 -28.03
N ASP A 706 -4.85 -23.90 -29.02
CA ASP A 706 -6.07 -24.71 -29.26
C ASP A 706 -6.74 -25.39 -28.03
N ASP A 707 -6.01 -25.74 -26.98
CA ASP A 707 -6.48 -26.40 -25.74
C ASP A 707 -6.31 -25.56 -24.46
N GLY A 708 -5.74 -24.36 -24.55
CA GLY A 708 -5.39 -23.51 -23.42
C GLY A 708 -6.44 -22.49 -23.00
N ARG A 709 -7.68 -22.58 -23.52
CA ARG A 709 -8.74 -21.61 -23.22
C ARG A 709 -9.14 -21.66 -21.74
N PRO A 710 -9.50 -20.52 -21.12
CA PRO A 710 -9.98 -20.49 -19.75
C PRO A 710 -11.17 -21.40 -19.52
N SER A 711 -11.13 -22.16 -18.43
CA SER A 711 -12.25 -22.99 -17.99
C SER A 711 -13.46 -22.15 -17.54
N LYS A 712 -14.60 -22.79 -17.30
CA LYS A 712 -15.77 -22.10 -16.75
C LYS A 712 -15.50 -21.52 -15.36
N SER A 713 -14.72 -22.22 -14.52
CA SER A 713 -14.35 -21.72 -13.19
C SER A 713 -13.39 -20.54 -13.25
N GLN A 714 -12.49 -20.51 -14.25
CA GLN A 714 -11.57 -19.39 -14.47
C GLN A 714 -12.24 -18.12 -14.99
N LEU A 715 -13.34 -18.27 -15.73
CA LEU A 715 -14.16 -17.18 -16.26
C LEU A 715 -15.25 -16.71 -15.28
N ALA A 716 -15.48 -17.44 -14.19
CA ALA A 716 -16.52 -17.12 -13.24
C ALA A 716 -16.30 -15.76 -12.57
N GLY A 717 -17.40 -15.16 -12.12
CA GLY A 717 -17.36 -14.00 -11.24
C GLY A 717 -16.64 -14.33 -9.92
N ILE A 718 -15.88 -13.38 -9.43
CA ILE A 718 -15.11 -13.47 -8.19
C ILE A 718 -15.91 -12.82 -7.08
N THR A 719 -15.93 -13.47 -5.91
CA THR A 719 -16.39 -12.86 -4.67
C THR A 719 -15.18 -12.30 -3.95
N LEU A 720 -15.17 -10.98 -3.75
CA LEU A 720 -14.22 -10.31 -2.87
C LEU A 720 -14.90 -10.00 -1.55
N GLU A 721 -14.38 -10.59 -0.49
CA GLU A 721 -14.77 -10.33 0.88
C GLU A 721 -13.99 -9.10 1.32
N ASN A 722 -14.71 -8.08 1.79
CA ASN A 722 -14.13 -6.86 2.31
C ASN A 722 -14.69 -6.61 3.70
N ARG A 723 -13.80 -6.41 4.68
CA ARG A 723 -14.18 -6.16 6.06
C ARG A 723 -13.44 -4.94 6.57
N SER A 724 -14.20 -3.92 6.96
CA SER A 724 -13.66 -2.73 7.60
C SER A 724 -13.35 -3.00 9.07
N TYR A 725 -12.22 -2.47 9.53
CA TYR A 725 -11.76 -2.51 10.92
C TYR A 725 -11.54 -1.11 11.51
N LYS A 726 -12.24 -0.11 10.96
CA LYS A 726 -12.22 1.25 11.54
C LYS A 726 -12.68 1.23 13.00
N SER A 727 -13.70 0.43 13.30
CA SER A 727 -14.11 0.11 14.67
C SER A 727 -14.02 -1.38 14.93
N ILE A 728 -13.68 -1.75 16.16
CA ILE A 728 -13.75 -3.13 16.65
C ILE A 728 -14.95 -3.30 17.58
N PRO A 729 -15.67 -4.43 17.54
CA PRO A 729 -16.73 -4.73 18.48
C PRO A 729 -16.20 -4.69 19.92
N THR A 730 -16.85 -3.94 20.79
CA THR A 730 -16.59 -4.03 22.23
C THR A 730 -17.21 -5.32 22.73
N VAL A 731 -16.39 -6.27 23.17
CA VAL A 731 -16.85 -7.52 23.81
C VAL A 731 -16.80 -7.36 25.33
N PRO A 732 -17.96 -7.31 26.03
CA PRO A 732 -18.00 -7.19 27.48
C PRO A 732 -17.24 -8.34 28.17
N ASP A 733 -16.65 -8.07 29.33
CA ASP A 733 -15.87 -9.06 30.10
C ASP A 733 -16.63 -10.37 30.36
N GLU A 734 -17.92 -10.27 30.67
CA GLU A 734 -18.78 -11.43 30.92
C GLU A 734 -18.95 -12.30 29.68
N VAL A 735 -19.12 -11.68 28.51
CA VAL A 735 -19.24 -12.36 27.21
C VAL A 735 -17.90 -12.96 26.82
N PHE A 736 -16.81 -12.20 26.95
CA PHE A 736 -15.47 -12.69 26.63
C PHE A 736 -15.10 -13.90 27.50
N LYS A 737 -15.52 -13.92 28.77
CA LYS A 737 -15.33 -15.08 29.66
C LYS A 737 -16.04 -16.32 29.14
N VAL A 738 -17.21 -16.19 28.53
CA VAL A 738 -17.90 -17.31 27.85
C VAL A 738 -17.07 -17.78 26.66
N TYR A 739 -16.57 -16.86 25.83
CA TYR A 739 -15.69 -17.21 24.70
C TYR A 739 -14.41 -17.90 25.18
N GLN A 740 -13.78 -17.42 26.25
CA GLN A 740 -12.59 -18.06 26.81
C GLN A 740 -12.91 -19.46 27.35
N ASN A 741 -14.07 -19.66 27.98
CA ASN A 741 -14.46 -20.93 28.59
C ASN A 741 -14.60 -22.07 27.58
N GLN A 742 -14.90 -21.79 26.30
CA GLN A 742 -15.03 -22.83 25.27
C GLN A 742 -13.71 -23.59 25.03
N PHE A 743 -12.57 -22.95 25.31
CA PHE A 743 -11.24 -23.52 25.13
C PHE A 743 -10.77 -24.31 26.35
N ARG A 744 -11.46 -24.19 27.49
CA ARG A 744 -11.11 -24.93 28.70
C ARG A 744 -11.42 -26.42 28.54
N TYR A 745 -10.60 -27.22 29.20
CA TYR A 745 -10.76 -28.66 29.34
C TYR A 745 -10.43 -29.06 30.78
N ALA A 746 -10.97 -30.20 31.23
CA ALA A 746 -10.65 -30.72 32.55
C ALA A 746 -9.16 -31.08 32.62
N ALA A 747 -8.52 -30.86 33.77
CA ALA A 747 -7.16 -31.32 34.00
C ALA A 747 -7.10 -32.84 33.82
N SER A 748 -6.29 -33.28 32.85
CA SER A 748 -6.09 -34.68 32.51
C SER A 748 -4.60 -34.96 32.30
N PRO A 749 -4.12 -36.19 32.54
CA PRO A 749 -2.70 -36.54 32.31
C PRO A 749 -2.30 -36.35 30.84
N LEU A 750 -1.10 -35.82 30.59
CA LEU A 750 -0.57 -35.64 29.22
C LEU A 750 -0.14 -36.95 28.57
N ASN A 751 0.20 -37.97 29.37
CA ASN A 751 0.70 -39.28 28.93
C ASN A 751 1.74 -39.20 27.79
N PRO A 752 2.84 -38.43 27.97
CA PRO A 752 3.79 -38.18 26.91
C PRO A 752 4.49 -39.47 26.48
N LYS A 753 4.55 -39.69 25.18
CA LYS A 753 5.27 -40.80 24.54
C LYS A 753 6.32 -40.22 23.62
N ILE A 754 7.58 -40.30 24.03
CA ILE A 754 8.72 -39.93 23.17
C ILE A 754 8.84 -41.01 22.10
N ILE A 755 8.64 -40.62 20.84
CA ILE A 755 8.78 -41.50 19.69
C ILE A 755 10.24 -41.63 19.30
N TYR A 756 10.95 -40.50 19.26
CA TYR A 756 12.40 -40.48 19.13
C TYR A 756 13.01 -39.22 19.74
N ARG A 757 14.31 -39.30 20.02
CA ARG A 757 15.20 -38.17 20.33
C ARG A 757 16.47 -38.30 19.50
N LYS A 758 16.65 -37.41 18.53
CA LYS A 758 17.80 -37.37 17.62
C LYS A 758 18.79 -36.33 18.12
N THR A 759 19.85 -36.81 18.78
CA THR A 759 20.91 -35.95 19.34
C THR A 759 22.06 -35.74 18.38
N GLU A 760 22.45 -36.73 17.58
CA GLU A 760 23.67 -36.67 16.76
C GLU A 760 23.41 -36.25 15.30
N GLU A 761 22.15 -36.26 14.85
CA GLU A 761 21.80 -36.05 13.43
C GLU A 761 21.95 -34.58 12.99
N TYR A 762 21.81 -33.63 13.92
CA TYR A 762 21.79 -32.20 13.62
C TYR A 762 22.87 -31.46 14.43
N PRO A 763 23.68 -30.60 13.83
CA PRO A 763 24.81 -29.97 14.52
C PRO A 763 24.38 -28.98 15.60
N ASP A 764 23.27 -28.27 15.39
CA ASP A 764 22.89 -27.11 16.20
C ASP A 764 21.79 -27.37 17.24
N TYR A 765 21.06 -28.50 17.14
CA TYR A 765 19.97 -28.83 18.08
C TYR A 765 19.74 -30.33 18.20
N ILE A 766 18.93 -30.71 19.18
CA ILE A 766 18.33 -32.03 19.37
C ILE A 766 16.91 -31.98 18.84
N LYS A 767 16.54 -32.90 17.94
CA LYS A 767 15.16 -33.04 17.44
C LYS A 767 14.45 -34.15 18.22
N GLU A 768 13.33 -33.83 18.86
CA GLU A 768 12.46 -34.82 19.51
C GLU A 768 11.09 -34.84 18.85
N ARG A 769 10.53 -36.05 18.67
CA ARG A 769 9.12 -36.24 18.32
C ARG A 769 8.43 -36.89 19.50
N VAL A 770 7.42 -36.22 20.03
CA VAL A 770 6.65 -36.64 21.20
C VAL A 770 5.19 -36.68 20.80
N GLU A 771 4.44 -37.66 21.29
CA GLU A 771 2.99 -37.66 21.22
C GLU A 771 2.42 -37.47 22.62
N ILE A 772 1.44 -36.60 22.80
CA ILE A 772 0.72 -36.39 24.06
C ILE A 772 -0.79 -36.57 23.85
N ASP A 773 -1.55 -36.81 24.90
CA ASP A 773 -3.01 -36.90 24.80
C ASP A 773 -3.62 -35.52 24.54
N ALA A 774 -4.48 -35.44 23.53
CA ALA A 774 -5.28 -34.27 23.22
C ALA A 774 -6.37 -34.04 24.28
N ALA A 775 -6.93 -32.83 24.30
CA ALA A 775 -7.99 -32.47 25.25
C ALA A 775 -9.38 -33.01 24.87
N TYR A 776 -9.51 -33.77 23.79
CA TYR A 776 -10.79 -34.20 23.21
C TYR A 776 -10.66 -35.52 22.44
N ASP A 777 -11.80 -36.18 22.22
CA ASP A 777 -12.02 -37.33 21.33
C ASP A 777 -11.06 -38.53 21.49
N GLY A 778 -10.29 -38.60 22.60
CA GLY A 778 -9.27 -39.63 22.82
C GLY A 778 -8.10 -39.57 21.82
N GLU A 779 -7.92 -38.44 21.13
CA GLU A 779 -6.85 -38.26 20.15
C GLU A 779 -5.49 -37.99 20.82
N ARG A 780 -4.41 -38.05 20.03
CA ARG A 780 -3.07 -37.63 20.44
C ARG A 780 -2.55 -36.49 19.54
N ILE A 781 -1.83 -35.55 20.16
CA ILE A 781 -1.14 -34.44 19.51
C ILE A 781 0.30 -34.86 19.26
N ILE A 782 0.80 -34.63 18.05
CA ILE A 782 2.21 -34.82 17.70
C ILE A 782 2.93 -33.49 17.94
N ILE A 783 4.04 -33.53 18.68
CA ILE A 783 4.85 -32.36 19.02
C ILE A 783 6.29 -32.62 18.58
N TYR A 784 6.85 -31.67 17.84
CA TYR A 784 8.27 -31.62 17.54
C TYR A 784 8.96 -30.62 18.45
N LEU A 785 10.03 -31.03 19.12
CA LEU A 785 10.89 -30.13 19.88
C LEU A 785 12.25 -30.02 19.19
N TYR A 786 12.73 -28.78 19.09
CA TYR A 786 14.05 -28.43 18.58
C TYR A 786 14.80 -27.76 19.73
N LEU A 787 15.62 -28.53 20.44
CA LEU A 787 16.33 -28.08 21.64
C LEU A 787 17.76 -27.65 21.28
N PRO A 788 18.17 -26.41 21.54
CA PRO A 788 19.45 -25.90 21.08
C PRO A 788 20.63 -26.65 21.72
N LYS A 789 21.70 -26.83 20.96
CA LYS A 789 23.01 -27.28 21.46
C LYS A 789 23.86 -26.07 21.84
N GLY A 790 24.85 -26.27 22.70
CA GLY A 790 25.80 -25.23 23.09
C GLY A 790 25.35 -24.29 24.21
N VAL A 791 24.08 -24.38 24.62
CA VAL A 791 23.49 -23.65 25.77
C VAL A 791 23.01 -24.67 26.79
N LYS A 792 23.02 -24.33 28.08
CA LYS A 792 22.51 -25.22 29.14
C LYS A 792 21.02 -25.00 29.38
N PRO A 793 20.24 -26.06 29.64
CA PRO A 793 18.85 -25.91 30.07
C PRO A 793 18.78 -25.23 31.46
N PRO A 794 17.64 -24.61 31.83
CA PRO A 794 16.37 -24.61 31.09
C PRO A 794 16.36 -23.62 29.91
N TYR A 795 15.76 -24.02 28.79
CA TYR A 795 15.79 -23.24 27.54
C TYR A 795 14.64 -22.22 27.45
N GLN A 796 14.96 -21.00 27.00
CA GLN A 796 13.94 -20.06 26.50
C GLN A 796 13.23 -20.69 25.31
N THR A 797 11.90 -20.65 25.28
CA THR A 797 11.11 -21.48 24.35
C THR A 797 10.08 -20.66 23.57
N LEU A 798 10.00 -20.90 22.27
CA LEU A 798 8.91 -20.42 21.43
C LEU A 798 8.03 -21.59 20.99
N VAL A 799 6.73 -21.51 21.29
CA VAL A 799 5.75 -22.48 20.80
C VAL A 799 5.21 -21.98 19.46
N TYR A 800 5.59 -22.67 18.40
CA TYR A 800 5.42 -22.27 17.01
C TYR A 800 4.10 -22.77 16.41
N PHE A 801 3.23 -21.85 16.03
CA PHE A 801 2.05 -22.13 15.20
C PHE A 801 2.42 -21.93 13.72
N ARG A 802 2.36 -23.02 12.94
CA ARG A 802 2.81 -23.05 11.54
C ARG A 802 1.81 -22.41 10.57
N ASN A 803 2.31 -21.94 9.43
CA ASN A 803 1.53 -21.38 8.33
C ASN A 803 0.56 -22.37 7.66
N ALA A 804 -0.32 -21.86 6.78
CA ALA A 804 -1.37 -22.63 6.12
C ALA A 804 -0.86 -23.78 5.22
N GLY A 805 0.43 -23.82 4.88
CA GLY A 805 1.05 -24.92 4.12
C GLY A 805 1.05 -26.27 4.85
N SER A 806 0.67 -26.30 6.14
CA SER A 806 0.42 -27.54 6.89
C SER A 806 -0.93 -28.19 6.58
N ILE A 807 -1.85 -27.50 5.91
CA ILE A 807 -3.22 -27.97 5.64
C ILE A 807 -3.22 -28.88 4.40
N ARG A 808 -2.72 -30.10 4.60
CA ARG A 808 -2.63 -31.14 3.58
C ARG A 808 -2.48 -32.51 4.24
N PRO A 809 -3.07 -33.57 3.66
CA PRO A 809 -3.05 -34.92 4.24
C PRO A 809 -1.73 -35.65 3.94
N VAL A 810 -0.60 -35.15 4.46
CA VAL A 810 0.74 -35.75 4.30
C VAL A 810 1.41 -35.95 5.66
N ALA A 811 2.39 -36.84 5.75
CA ALA A 811 3.12 -37.06 7.01
C ALA A 811 3.94 -35.82 7.41
N SER A 812 3.73 -35.33 8.63
CA SER A 812 4.42 -34.17 9.19
C SER A 812 5.94 -34.37 9.24
N GLU A 813 6.43 -35.58 9.49
CA GLU A 813 7.87 -35.87 9.53
C GLU A 813 8.55 -35.59 8.19
N ALA A 814 7.89 -35.93 7.08
CA ALA A 814 8.43 -35.72 5.73
C ALA A 814 8.21 -34.29 5.23
N ALA A 815 7.17 -33.61 5.73
CA ALA A 815 6.71 -32.33 5.20
C ALA A 815 7.07 -31.12 6.08
N ALA A 816 7.42 -31.32 7.34
CA ALA A 816 7.81 -30.26 8.26
C ALA A 816 9.33 -30.03 8.17
N HIS A 817 9.73 -29.10 7.31
CA HIS A 817 11.06 -28.52 7.40
C HIS A 817 11.26 -27.85 8.78
N GLU A 818 12.51 -27.82 9.20
CA GLU A 818 12.93 -27.19 10.46
C GLU A 818 12.51 -25.71 10.49
N PRO A 819 11.71 -25.31 11.48
CA PRO A 819 11.26 -23.93 11.56
C PRO A 819 12.41 -23.05 12.06
N TYR A 820 12.77 -22.02 11.31
CA TYR A 820 13.63 -20.92 11.74
C TYR A 820 14.93 -21.32 12.46
N PRO A 821 15.86 -22.03 11.79
CA PRO A 821 17.08 -22.57 12.40
C PRO A 821 17.95 -21.52 13.10
N GLU A 822 17.90 -20.27 12.67
CA GLU A 822 18.49 -19.11 13.38
C GLU A 822 18.11 -19.02 14.86
N ILE A 823 16.88 -19.39 15.26
CA ILE A 823 16.41 -19.29 16.64
C ILE A 823 17.10 -20.37 17.49
N MET A 824 17.22 -21.60 16.96
CA MET A 824 17.98 -22.67 17.61
C MET A 824 19.46 -22.34 17.70
N LYS A 825 20.05 -21.80 16.63
CA LYS A 825 21.44 -21.30 16.62
C LYS A 825 21.67 -20.18 17.63
N SER A 826 20.64 -19.39 17.96
CA SER A 826 20.71 -18.38 19.02
C SER A 826 20.65 -18.95 20.43
N GLY A 827 20.52 -20.27 20.61
CA GLY A 827 20.46 -20.90 21.93
C GLY A 827 19.05 -21.04 22.50
N ARG A 828 18.00 -20.96 21.67
CA ARG A 828 16.58 -21.01 22.08
C ARG A 828 15.86 -22.22 21.51
N ALA A 829 14.88 -22.74 22.24
CA ALA A 829 14.09 -23.88 21.82
C ALA A 829 12.87 -23.48 20.98
N ILE A 830 12.52 -24.32 20.00
CA ILE A 830 11.22 -24.25 19.32
C ILE A 830 10.43 -25.52 19.61
N VAL A 831 9.15 -25.34 19.95
CA VAL A 831 8.18 -26.44 20.11
C VAL A 831 7.07 -26.26 19.09
N HIS A 832 6.88 -27.23 18.21
CA HIS A 832 5.95 -27.18 17.08
C HIS A 832 4.89 -28.29 17.21
N PRO A 833 3.66 -27.96 17.63
CA PRO A 833 2.55 -28.91 17.61
C PRO A 833 1.96 -29.09 16.21
N VAL A 834 1.67 -30.34 15.85
CA VAL A 834 0.80 -30.69 14.72
C VAL A 834 -0.64 -30.58 15.19
N VAL A 835 -1.26 -29.44 14.91
CA VAL A 835 -2.65 -29.15 15.29
C VAL A 835 -3.64 -29.91 14.41
N LYS A 836 -4.85 -30.14 14.91
CA LYS A 836 -5.94 -30.79 14.17
C LYS A 836 -6.20 -30.16 12.79
N GLY A 837 -6.55 -30.97 11.78
CA GLY A 837 -6.81 -30.48 10.43
C GLY A 837 -5.54 -30.23 9.61
N THR A 838 -4.36 -30.62 10.12
CA THR A 838 -3.08 -30.47 9.42
C THR A 838 -2.35 -31.81 9.34
N PHE A 839 -1.53 -31.99 8.30
CA PHE A 839 -0.69 -33.17 8.09
C PHE A 839 -1.45 -34.51 8.28
N GLU A 840 -0.86 -35.49 8.99
CA GLU A 840 -1.49 -36.77 9.31
C GLU A 840 -2.69 -36.65 10.29
N ARG A 841 -2.94 -35.46 10.82
CA ARG A 841 -4.14 -35.12 11.61
C ARG A 841 -5.20 -34.39 10.78
N TRP A 842 -5.06 -34.35 9.45
CA TRP A 842 -6.06 -33.79 8.54
C TRP A 842 -7.30 -34.67 8.49
N ASP A 843 -8.47 -34.06 8.72
CA ASP A 843 -9.76 -34.75 8.75
C ASP A 843 -10.88 -33.93 8.07
N GLY A 844 -10.55 -33.24 6.98
CA GLY A 844 -11.54 -32.52 6.17
C GLY A 844 -11.58 -31.01 6.37
N LEU A 845 -10.55 -30.38 6.94
CA LEU A 845 -10.49 -28.93 7.05
C LEU A 845 -10.63 -28.24 5.67
N LYS A 846 -11.69 -27.44 5.50
CA LYS A 846 -12.06 -26.84 4.21
C LYS A 846 -11.45 -25.47 3.94
N THR A 847 -11.05 -24.74 4.96
CA THR A 847 -10.51 -23.37 4.80
C THR A 847 -9.68 -23.02 6.03
N TRP A 848 -8.63 -22.23 5.82
CA TRP A 848 -7.89 -21.60 6.91
C TRP A 848 -8.44 -20.22 7.27
N THR A 849 -9.14 -19.56 6.34
CA THR A 849 -9.76 -18.23 6.52
C THR A 849 -11.03 -18.33 7.37
N SER A 850 -11.39 -17.22 8.04
CA SER A 850 -12.59 -17.16 8.88
C SER A 850 -13.84 -17.55 8.10
N SER A 851 -14.72 -18.34 8.73
CA SER A 851 -15.93 -18.85 8.11
C SER A 851 -17.08 -18.86 9.12
N PRO A 852 -18.33 -18.54 8.71
CA PRO A 852 -19.50 -18.59 9.58
C PRO A 852 -19.95 -20.01 9.94
N THR A 853 -19.27 -21.05 9.45
CA THR A 853 -19.68 -22.45 9.63
C THR A 853 -19.32 -22.99 11.01
N GLN A 854 -20.21 -23.81 11.58
CA GLN A 854 -19.94 -24.54 12.82
C GLN A 854 -18.70 -25.43 12.72
N GLU A 855 -18.43 -25.98 11.53
CA GLU A 855 -17.22 -26.76 11.24
C GLU A 855 -15.94 -25.94 11.49
N TYR A 856 -15.89 -24.70 10.99
CA TYR A 856 -14.76 -23.79 11.23
C TYR A 856 -14.60 -23.47 12.72
N THR A 857 -15.71 -23.13 13.40
CA THR A 857 -15.72 -22.90 14.85
C THR A 857 -15.13 -24.09 15.62
N SER A 858 -15.55 -25.32 15.28
CA SER A 858 -15.04 -26.53 15.91
C SER A 858 -13.55 -26.75 15.66
N PHE A 859 -13.04 -26.40 14.46
CA PHE A 859 -11.61 -26.47 14.17
C PHE A 859 -10.80 -25.44 14.97
N VAL A 860 -11.23 -24.17 15.02
CA VAL A 860 -10.57 -23.13 15.84
C VAL A 860 -10.49 -23.55 17.31
N GLN A 861 -11.60 -24.08 17.86
CA GLN A 861 -11.62 -24.62 19.22
C GLN A 861 -10.57 -25.71 19.44
N ARG A 862 -10.41 -26.62 18.48
CA ARG A 862 -9.42 -27.71 18.54
C ARG A 862 -7.99 -27.21 18.36
N TRP A 863 -7.75 -26.24 17.48
CA TRP A 863 -6.42 -25.62 17.31
C TRP A 863 -5.94 -24.93 18.59
N VAL A 864 -6.81 -24.13 19.21
CA VAL A 864 -6.51 -23.45 20.47
C VAL A 864 -6.28 -24.49 21.57
N LYS A 865 -7.15 -25.51 21.69
CA LYS A 865 -6.97 -26.59 22.68
C LYS A 865 -5.66 -27.37 22.49
N ASP A 866 -5.32 -27.73 21.25
CA ASP A 866 -4.06 -28.42 20.95
C ASP A 866 -2.84 -27.56 21.33
N TYR A 867 -2.91 -26.25 21.09
CA TYR A 867 -1.86 -25.31 21.47
C TYR A 867 -1.73 -25.19 23.00
N LEU A 868 -2.84 -24.95 23.71
CA LEU A 868 -2.87 -24.89 25.19
C LEU A 868 -2.35 -26.19 25.80
N ARG A 869 -2.70 -27.34 25.21
CA ARG A 869 -2.23 -28.66 25.64
C ARG A 869 -0.74 -28.87 25.42
N THR A 870 -0.20 -28.27 24.37
CA THR A 870 1.24 -28.22 24.11
C THR A 870 1.94 -27.33 25.13
N VAL A 871 1.34 -26.20 25.51
CA VAL A 871 1.85 -25.35 26.61
C VAL A 871 1.85 -26.11 27.93
N ASP A 872 0.82 -26.91 28.25
CA ASP A 872 0.84 -27.79 29.43
C ASP A 872 2.09 -28.69 29.43
N TYR A 873 2.38 -29.32 28.30
CA TYR A 873 3.57 -30.17 28.16
C TYR A 873 4.88 -29.40 28.30
N VAL A 874 4.96 -28.18 27.75
CA VAL A 874 6.13 -27.31 27.92
C VAL A 874 6.35 -26.96 29.40
N MET A 875 5.27 -26.67 30.13
CA MET A 875 5.33 -26.27 31.54
C MET A 875 5.73 -27.42 32.49
N GLU A 876 5.47 -28.68 32.11
CA GLU A 876 5.88 -29.86 32.89
C GLU A 876 7.34 -30.29 32.62
N ARG A 877 8.00 -29.74 31.61
CA ARG A 877 9.38 -30.10 31.25
C ARG A 877 10.40 -29.27 32.02
N SER A 878 11.27 -29.93 32.79
CA SER A 878 12.32 -29.28 33.58
C SER A 878 13.48 -28.72 32.76
N ASP A 879 13.63 -29.12 31.50
CA ASP A 879 14.64 -28.60 30.59
C ASP A 879 14.16 -27.37 29.78
N LEU A 880 12.91 -26.94 29.95
CA LEU A 880 12.35 -25.73 29.36
C LEU A 880 12.06 -24.70 30.47
N ASP A 881 12.38 -23.43 30.21
CA ASP A 881 12.18 -22.35 31.19
C ASP A 881 10.71 -21.91 31.16
N SER A 882 9.94 -22.32 32.18
CA SER A 882 8.51 -22.04 32.29
C SER A 882 8.19 -20.54 32.43
N ASP A 883 9.16 -19.72 32.84
CA ASP A 883 9.02 -18.26 32.90
C ASP A 883 9.36 -17.56 31.58
N LYS A 884 9.86 -18.30 30.57
CA LYS A 884 10.31 -17.76 29.28
C LYS A 884 9.74 -18.54 28.10
N VAL A 885 8.41 -18.64 28.06
CA VAL A 885 7.66 -19.27 26.98
C VAL A 885 6.92 -18.20 26.16
N GLY A 886 7.22 -18.12 24.87
CA GLY A 886 6.63 -17.16 23.93
C GLY A 886 5.84 -17.83 22.82
N TYR A 887 4.95 -17.05 22.20
CA TYR A 887 4.21 -17.42 21.00
C TYR A 887 5.03 -17.05 19.76
N LEU A 888 5.09 -17.94 18.78
CA LEU A 888 5.59 -17.63 17.44
C LEU A 888 4.54 -18.06 16.42
N GLY A 889 4.03 -17.12 15.63
CA GLY A 889 3.08 -17.39 14.56
C GLY A 889 3.60 -16.91 13.22
N ASP A 890 3.40 -17.74 12.19
CA ASP A 890 3.79 -17.45 10.81
C ASP A 890 2.57 -17.51 9.89
N SER A 891 2.22 -16.41 9.22
CA SER A 891 1.08 -16.33 8.30
C SER A 891 -0.24 -16.71 9.02
N TRP A 892 -0.82 -17.86 8.67
CA TRP A 892 -1.96 -18.44 9.40
C TRP A 892 -1.68 -18.64 10.91
N GLY A 893 -0.42 -18.83 11.32
CA GLY A 893 -0.01 -18.76 12.70
C GLY A 893 -0.26 -17.39 13.31
N ALA A 894 0.31 -16.31 12.76
CA ALA A 894 0.09 -14.95 13.29
C ALA A 894 -1.39 -14.55 13.32
N PHE A 895 -2.17 -15.01 12.33
CA PHE A 895 -3.63 -14.91 12.31
C PHE A 895 -4.30 -15.54 13.54
N ASN A 896 -3.87 -16.75 13.94
CA ASN A 896 -4.31 -17.38 15.20
C ASN A 896 -3.64 -16.78 16.46
N GLY A 897 -2.53 -16.06 16.28
CA GLY A 897 -1.86 -15.25 17.30
C GLY A 897 -2.69 -14.06 17.79
N LEU A 898 -3.83 -13.78 17.14
CA LEU A 898 -4.84 -12.82 17.61
C LEU A 898 -5.83 -13.42 18.62
N ILE A 899 -5.89 -14.76 18.72
CA ILE A 899 -6.80 -15.49 19.62
C ILE A 899 -6.02 -16.15 20.77
N ILE A 900 -4.95 -16.88 20.45
CA ILE A 900 -4.25 -17.74 21.43
C ILE A 900 -3.66 -16.93 22.61
N PRO A 901 -2.84 -15.88 22.37
CA PRO A 901 -2.36 -14.98 23.42
C PRO A 901 -3.45 -14.31 24.28
N ALA A 902 -4.67 -14.15 23.76
CA ALA A 902 -5.79 -13.58 24.50
C ALA A 902 -6.40 -14.55 25.52
N VAL A 903 -6.18 -15.86 25.36
CA VAL A 903 -6.77 -16.90 26.22
C VAL A 903 -5.73 -17.74 26.98
N GLU A 904 -4.44 -17.62 26.65
CA GLU A 904 -3.34 -18.33 27.29
C GLU A 904 -2.38 -17.35 28.02
N SER A 905 -2.61 -17.16 29.32
CA SER A 905 -1.86 -16.22 30.15
C SER A 905 -0.42 -16.65 30.49
N ARG A 906 -0.04 -17.91 30.25
CA ARG A 906 1.31 -18.41 30.56
C ARG A 906 2.35 -17.94 29.54
N LEU A 907 1.91 -17.51 28.36
CA LEU A 907 2.77 -16.91 27.35
C LEU A 907 3.27 -15.53 27.81
N LYS A 908 4.52 -15.22 27.49
CA LYS A 908 5.22 -14.02 27.98
C LYS A 908 5.49 -12.98 26.92
N LEU A 909 5.48 -13.36 25.65
CA LEU A 909 5.59 -12.50 24.48
C LEU A 909 5.01 -13.21 23.26
N SER A 910 4.73 -12.45 22.20
CA SER A 910 4.28 -12.96 20.91
C SER A 910 5.11 -12.37 19.79
N ILE A 911 5.44 -13.20 18.81
CA ILE A 911 6.11 -12.81 17.58
C ILE A 911 5.23 -13.29 16.41
N CYS A 912 4.82 -12.35 15.57
CA CYS A 912 3.98 -12.58 14.40
C CYS A 912 4.76 -12.24 13.13
N TYR A 913 5.03 -13.25 12.30
CA TYR A 913 5.59 -13.07 10.96
C TYR A 913 4.47 -13.15 9.95
N VAL A 914 4.13 -12.04 9.31
CA VAL A 914 3.04 -11.88 8.33
C VAL A 914 1.68 -12.40 8.81
N GLY A 915 0.60 -11.69 8.53
CA GLY A 915 -0.68 -11.99 9.16
C GLY A 915 -1.47 -10.74 9.47
N GLY A 916 -2.75 -10.92 9.74
CA GLY A 916 -3.65 -9.85 10.10
C GLY A 916 -5.06 -10.36 10.35
N LEU A 917 -6.01 -9.43 10.41
CA LEU A 917 -7.42 -9.75 10.58
C LEU A 917 -8.04 -10.31 9.29
N SER A 918 -8.98 -11.23 9.42
CA SER A 918 -9.63 -11.92 8.30
C SER A 918 -10.64 -11.05 7.53
N MET A 919 -10.47 -10.87 6.22
CA MET A 919 -11.48 -10.18 5.40
C MET A 919 -12.87 -10.84 5.44
N GLN A 920 -12.96 -12.09 5.89
CA GLN A 920 -14.22 -12.80 6.17
C GLN A 920 -14.57 -12.76 7.65
N ALA A 921 -15.87 -12.69 7.96
CA ALA A 921 -16.37 -12.81 9.33
C ALA A 921 -16.45 -14.28 9.79
N ALA A 922 -16.29 -14.50 11.10
CA ALA A 922 -16.59 -15.76 11.77
C ALA A 922 -17.59 -15.50 12.91
N PRO A 923 -18.18 -16.54 13.53
CA PRO A 923 -18.96 -16.37 14.75
C PRO A 923 -18.10 -15.69 15.81
N ALA A 924 -18.69 -14.76 16.57
CA ALA A 924 -17.94 -13.87 17.47
C ALA A 924 -17.06 -14.63 18.47
N GLU A 925 -17.46 -15.84 18.88
CA GLU A 925 -16.71 -16.71 19.77
C GLU A 925 -15.40 -17.28 19.19
N VAL A 926 -15.16 -17.18 17.88
CA VAL A 926 -13.93 -17.62 17.20
C VAL A 926 -13.39 -16.61 16.19
N ASP A 927 -13.96 -15.40 16.16
CA ASP A 927 -13.51 -14.32 15.29
C ASP A 927 -12.39 -13.51 15.97
N GLN A 928 -11.26 -13.31 15.28
CA GLN A 928 -10.06 -12.67 15.82
C GLN A 928 -10.35 -11.29 16.44
N ILE A 929 -11.27 -10.54 15.83
CA ILE A 929 -11.64 -9.19 16.27
C ILE A 929 -12.21 -9.18 17.70
N SER A 930 -12.84 -10.27 18.13
CA SER A 930 -13.41 -10.42 19.47
C SER A 930 -12.34 -10.68 20.55
N PHE A 931 -11.13 -11.06 20.15
CA PHE A 931 -10.04 -11.45 21.04
C PHE A 931 -8.89 -10.44 21.07
N ILE A 932 -8.66 -9.72 19.98
CA ILE A 932 -7.45 -8.91 19.79
C ILE A 932 -7.20 -7.86 20.88
N GLY A 933 -8.26 -7.20 21.35
CA GLY A 933 -8.19 -6.23 22.46
C GLY A 933 -7.79 -6.84 23.82
N ARG A 934 -7.75 -8.17 23.92
CA ARG A 934 -7.37 -8.95 25.11
C ARG A 934 -5.95 -9.51 25.02
N VAL A 935 -5.26 -9.36 23.90
CA VAL A 935 -3.83 -9.68 23.79
C VAL A 935 -3.04 -8.59 24.52
N LYS A 936 -2.63 -8.85 25.77
CA LYS A 936 -1.96 -7.87 26.64
C LYS A 936 -0.44 -8.03 26.77
N LEU A 937 0.08 -9.19 26.38
CA LEU A 937 1.52 -9.49 26.43
C LEU A 937 2.29 -8.74 25.33
N PRO A 938 3.62 -8.53 25.47
CA PRO A 938 4.43 -7.86 24.45
C PRO A 938 4.37 -8.53 23.07
N VAL A 939 4.16 -7.74 22.00
CA VAL A 939 4.02 -8.24 20.63
C VAL A 939 5.02 -7.61 19.66
N LEU A 940 5.80 -8.45 18.97
CA LEU A 940 6.51 -8.07 17.74
C LEU A 940 5.66 -8.49 16.55
N TRP A 941 5.34 -7.55 15.67
CA TRP A 941 4.62 -7.79 14.43
C TRP A 941 5.48 -7.41 13.24
N LEU A 942 5.74 -8.36 12.34
CA LEU A 942 6.53 -8.14 11.14
C LEU A 942 5.61 -8.33 9.91
N SER A 943 5.53 -7.32 9.03
CA SER A 943 4.64 -7.33 7.86
C SER A 943 5.42 -7.00 6.57
N GLY A 944 4.92 -7.52 5.45
CA GLY A 944 5.28 -7.04 4.13
C GLY A 944 4.32 -5.95 3.69
N GLU A 945 4.84 -4.87 3.11
CA GLU A 945 4.05 -3.76 2.55
C GLU A 945 3.15 -4.21 1.40
N TYR A 946 3.61 -5.19 0.62
CA TYR A 946 2.96 -5.67 -0.61
C TYR A 946 2.31 -7.04 -0.44
N ASP A 947 2.01 -7.47 0.80
CA ASP A 947 1.44 -8.77 1.12
C ASP A 947 0.03 -8.94 0.49
N PRO A 948 -0.15 -9.90 -0.46
CA PRO A 948 -1.43 -10.11 -1.11
C PRO A 948 -2.43 -10.93 -0.29
N ILE A 949 -1.98 -11.58 0.80
CA ILE A 949 -2.87 -12.38 1.67
C ILE A 949 -3.40 -11.51 2.82
N PHE A 950 -2.50 -10.77 3.47
CA PHE A 950 -2.82 -9.88 4.59
C PHE A 950 -2.37 -8.46 4.26
N PRO A 951 -3.12 -7.71 3.42
CA PRO A 951 -2.74 -6.36 3.03
C PRO A 951 -2.47 -5.50 4.25
N LEU A 952 -1.42 -4.69 4.15
CA LEU A 952 -0.96 -3.88 5.26
C LEU A 952 -2.09 -3.02 5.83
N GLU A 953 -2.71 -2.18 5.02
CA GLU A 953 -3.69 -1.18 5.50
C GLU A 953 -5.06 -1.79 5.86
N GLN A 954 -5.47 -2.87 5.19
CA GLN A 954 -6.79 -3.48 5.37
C GLN A 954 -6.80 -4.57 6.45
N SER A 955 -5.66 -5.23 6.72
CA SER A 955 -5.60 -6.44 7.54
C SER A 955 -4.56 -6.36 8.66
N ALA A 956 -3.29 -6.16 8.32
CA ALA A 956 -2.18 -6.28 9.28
C ALA A 956 -2.07 -5.05 10.22
N GLU A 957 -2.17 -3.85 9.69
CA GLU A 957 -2.10 -2.61 10.48
C GLU A 957 -3.32 -2.46 11.40
N PRO A 958 -4.57 -2.72 10.96
CA PRO A 958 -5.70 -2.77 11.88
C PRO A 958 -5.53 -3.82 12.97
N ALA A 959 -4.96 -5.00 12.65
CA ALA A 959 -4.64 -6.00 13.67
C ALA A 959 -3.68 -5.42 14.72
N PHE A 960 -2.55 -4.86 14.29
CA PHE A 960 -1.56 -4.28 15.20
C PHE A 960 -2.12 -3.14 16.06
N ARG A 961 -2.88 -2.23 15.43
CA ARG A 961 -3.47 -1.05 16.10
C ARG A 961 -4.43 -1.47 17.22
N HIS A 962 -5.25 -2.49 16.96
CA HIS A 962 -6.29 -2.97 17.87
C HIS A 962 -5.80 -3.99 18.90
N LEU A 963 -4.50 -4.30 18.94
CA LEU A 963 -3.91 -5.09 20.02
C LEU A 963 -4.16 -4.43 21.36
N GLY A 964 -4.61 -5.24 22.32
CA GLY A 964 -4.72 -4.80 23.72
C GLY A 964 -3.40 -4.49 24.41
N THR A 965 -2.27 -4.70 23.73
CA THR A 965 -0.90 -4.59 24.24
C THR A 965 -0.53 -3.11 24.39
N PRO A 966 0.08 -2.69 25.52
CA PRO A 966 0.57 -1.33 25.68
C PRO A 966 1.53 -0.91 24.57
N ASP A 967 1.51 0.36 24.17
CA ASP A 967 2.30 0.87 23.03
C ASP A 967 3.81 0.68 23.23
N GLU A 968 4.33 0.83 24.45
CA GLU A 968 5.74 0.58 24.78
C GLU A 968 6.15 -0.91 24.66
N HIS A 969 5.16 -1.79 24.61
CA HIS A 969 5.30 -3.25 24.57
C HIS A 969 4.89 -3.88 23.25
N LYS A 970 4.47 -3.11 22.25
CA LYS A 970 4.24 -3.61 20.89
C LYS A 970 5.12 -2.89 19.87
N ARG A 971 5.56 -3.60 18.84
CA ARG A 971 6.35 -3.04 17.73
C ARG A 971 5.90 -3.62 16.41
N HIS A 972 5.61 -2.76 15.44
CA HIS A 972 5.30 -3.14 14.07
C HIS A 972 6.48 -2.75 13.17
N VAL A 973 7.03 -3.73 12.46
CA VAL A 973 8.07 -3.51 11.45
C VAL A 973 7.49 -3.89 10.10
N VAL A 974 7.51 -2.94 9.16
CA VAL A 974 7.04 -3.13 7.79
C VAL A 974 8.26 -3.17 6.88
N PHE A 975 8.37 -4.24 6.09
CA PHE A 975 9.40 -4.40 5.07
C PHE A 975 8.81 -4.11 3.69
N PRO A 976 9.58 -3.53 2.74
CA PRO A 976 9.18 -3.39 1.34
C PRO A 976 9.22 -4.75 0.64
N ALA A 977 8.37 -5.68 1.08
CA ALA A 977 8.34 -7.08 0.70
C ALA A 977 6.88 -7.58 0.61
N GLY A 978 6.70 -8.76 -0.01
CA GLY A 978 5.42 -9.47 -0.05
C GLY A 978 5.18 -10.35 1.18
N HIS A 979 4.61 -11.54 0.98
CA HIS A 979 4.23 -12.45 2.07
C HIS A 979 5.40 -13.15 2.79
N MET A 980 6.58 -13.28 2.20
CA MET A 980 7.79 -13.70 2.92
C MET A 980 8.68 -12.49 3.21
N LEU A 981 9.26 -12.46 4.40
CA LEU A 981 10.01 -11.31 4.89
C LEU A 981 11.52 -11.47 4.67
N PRO A 982 12.25 -10.36 4.42
CA PRO A 982 13.70 -10.38 4.27
C PRO A 982 14.39 -11.05 5.47
N ARG A 983 15.15 -12.11 5.19
CA ARG A 983 15.71 -13.00 6.22
C ARG A 983 16.50 -12.26 7.30
N THR A 984 17.44 -11.40 6.92
CA THR A 984 18.32 -10.69 7.85
C THR A 984 17.57 -9.72 8.74
N GLY A 985 16.61 -8.96 8.18
CA GLY A 985 15.76 -8.05 8.93
C GLY A 985 14.89 -8.79 9.94
N ARG A 986 14.22 -9.86 9.49
CA ARG A 986 13.44 -10.75 10.36
C ARG A 986 14.25 -11.31 11.52
N ILE A 987 15.45 -11.84 11.25
CA ILE A 987 16.33 -12.41 12.29
C ILE A 987 16.69 -11.36 13.33
N ARG A 988 17.15 -10.18 12.90
CA ARG A 988 17.55 -9.10 13.79
C ARG A 988 16.41 -8.70 14.73
N GLU A 989 15.26 -8.37 14.15
CA GLU A 989 14.10 -7.91 14.93
C GLU A 989 13.60 -8.98 15.91
N THR A 990 13.59 -10.24 15.50
CA THR A 990 13.24 -11.37 16.36
C THR A 990 14.20 -11.52 17.53
N LEU A 991 15.51 -11.55 17.28
CA LEU A 991 16.51 -11.78 18.33
C LEU A 991 16.58 -10.60 19.30
N ASP A 992 16.52 -9.37 18.80
CA ASP A 992 16.49 -8.16 19.63
C ASP A 992 15.25 -8.16 20.55
N TRP A 993 14.09 -8.59 20.03
CA TRP A 993 12.88 -8.71 20.84
C TRP A 993 12.98 -9.78 21.92
N LEU A 994 13.54 -10.94 21.58
CA LEU A 994 13.77 -12.03 22.53
C LEU A 994 14.78 -11.61 23.60
N ASP A 995 15.87 -10.94 23.23
CA ASP A 995 16.85 -10.43 24.17
C ASP A 995 16.25 -9.37 25.10
N LYS A 996 15.36 -8.50 24.60
CA LYS A 996 14.66 -7.50 25.41
C LYS A 996 13.80 -8.13 26.52
N TYR A 997 13.01 -9.16 26.20
CA TYR A 997 12.01 -9.70 27.14
C TYR A 997 12.43 -10.98 27.86
N PHE A 998 13.25 -11.83 27.24
CA PHE A 998 13.79 -13.05 27.86
C PHE A 998 15.23 -12.90 28.33
N GLY A 999 15.94 -11.86 27.89
CA GLY A 999 17.38 -11.73 28.09
C GLY A 999 18.19 -12.57 27.11
N PRO A 1000 19.51 -12.32 27.01
CA PRO A 1000 20.40 -13.13 26.21
C PRO A 1000 20.49 -14.57 26.74
N THR A 1001 20.74 -15.51 25.84
CA THR A 1001 21.01 -16.92 26.19
C THR A 1001 22.38 -17.04 26.86
N ARG A 1002 22.52 -17.97 27.82
CA ARG A 1002 23.72 -18.11 28.66
C ARG A 1002 24.44 -19.44 28.49
#